data_AF-A0A9R1TJU0-F1
#
_entry.id   AF-A0A9R1TJU0-F1
#
_cell.length_a   1.000
_cell.length_b   1.000
_cell.length_c   1.000
_cell.angle_alpha   90.00
_cell.angle_beta   90.00
_cell.angle_gamma   90.00
#
_symmetry.space_group_name_H-M   'P 1'
#
loop_
_entity.id
_entity.type
_entity.pdbx_description
1 polymer ?
#
loop_
_entity_poly.entity_id
_entity_poly.type
_entity_poly.pdbx_seq_one_letter_code
_entity_poly.pdbx_strand_id
1 'polypeptide(L)'
;MRNFLFVLGALLSLSFGESEVLDTIAHWPLLDFALPYDRAFLNEYRAENVVPTGFAVAWHRIFISIPRLRAGVPATLSVIPRDIPLGSSPQLQAYPSWEWHIAGKGEFNCSLLISVYRVNVDRCNRLWVLDSGINTSIDDFRVVCPPKLLIFDLQTDTLVRSYVFPRRSLRPHSLLTNLVIDDTSANTCDDVWVYLTDTTGSGLMVFDAANDRSWRFQHASMFPDPDYATYQIAGDSFELFDGIVGLAFSPRQRRVYYQPLATDRMFSVPASVLQAGPLPFGEQLPVSLVGRKSSQGLAMAVDTRDDTILFSPLTETAIASWNPHSNNQRIIAYQPEQFQFVAELRLVDRDDGNIWLLSTRFQKFFNRRVNNQEINLRILRIRPESRDHSPVPHRLDPYALNLYNNTLPLLLTLIQIDECDRLWVLDTGKIEEEHVCPAQLLAFDLHTDRLLKRVKIPRSIARNTLTNQGLFVTPVVETEGVNCEKTHVYMADTTGNGLVIYNGTTLWRLESPAFAFQEAAANFTVAGDHFYLDDGVLGMALSPPVSPRENYRHLMLRPLASFDMVSAETSNLHQSHSAPVRYTLVSGALPSQAAGMAFSASGVLFFGLIQEHAIACWDMHKPIAPENIVSTISQDAFTQFHYFLISIASNTIETNIMNESATQGFLHCGSHSNNLIRVMIFHGEFRIATNRYQKIALDVQNFNDVNFRVMSRRLDSLIRGTSCDSQSNLEHLFRDAEDTIWDYSHYLWNLANAEEYNQ
;
A
#
# COMPACT_ATOMS: atom_id res chain seq x y z
N MET A 1 9.43 3.18 64.62
CA MET A 1 10.59 3.92 64.09
C MET A 1 10.32 4.14 62.62
N ARG A 2 10.00 5.38 62.20
CA ARG A 2 10.89 6.26 61.38
C ARG A 2 11.30 5.59 60.07
N ASN A 3 11.15 6.13 58.86
CA ASN A 3 10.74 7.45 58.37
C ASN A 3 10.66 7.33 56.82
N PHE A 4 9.74 8.07 56.19
CA PHE A 4 9.85 8.81 54.92
C PHE A 4 10.52 8.20 53.67
N LEU A 5 9.85 8.27 52.51
CA LEU A 5 10.00 9.42 51.58
C LEU A 5 8.97 9.43 50.42
N PHE A 6 8.61 10.66 50.04
CA PHE A 6 7.79 11.13 48.92
C PHE A 6 8.34 10.77 47.53
N VAL A 7 7.47 10.77 46.49
CA VAL A 7 7.54 11.54 45.21
C VAL A 7 6.44 10.98 44.28
N LEU A 8 5.29 11.67 44.18
CA LEU A 8 4.86 12.53 43.06
C LEU A 8 4.70 11.82 41.71
N GLY A 9 3.45 11.83 41.22
CA GLY A 9 3.04 11.18 39.99
C GLY A 9 3.46 11.90 38.72
N ALA A 10 3.53 11.11 37.65
CA ALA A 10 3.45 11.57 36.28
C ALA A 10 2.59 10.56 35.50
N LEU A 11 1.44 11.03 35.02
CA LEU A 11 0.62 10.37 34.02
C LEU A 11 1.45 10.19 32.74
N LEU A 12 1.56 8.97 32.23
CA LEU A 12 2.01 8.69 30.87
C LEU A 12 0.78 8.22 30.07
N SER A 13 0.23 9.14 29.30
CA SER A 13 -0.78 8.93 28.28
C SER A 13 -0.22 8.02 27.17
N LEU A 14 -0.84 6.84 27.00
CA LEU A 14 -0.63 5.97 25.85
C LEU A 14 -1.38 6.55 24.64
N SER A 15 -0.65 6.96 23.61
CA SER A 15 -1.20 7.34 22.31
C SER A 15 -1.47 6.10 21.47
N PHE A 16 -2.75 5.91 21.09
CA PHE A 16 -3.23 4.92 20.16
C PHE A 16 -2.69 5.21 18.74
N GLY A 17 -2.18 4.21 18.03
CA GLY A 17 -1.94 4.30 16.59
C GLY A 17 -3.22 3.95 15.84
N GLU A 18 -3.77 4.90 15.08
CA GLU A 18 -4.93 4.71 14.20
C GLU A 18 -4.51 3.99 12.90
N SER A 19 -5.21 2.92 12.55
CA SER A 19 -5.15 2.30 11.22
C SER A 19 -5.88 3.19 10.21
N GLU A 20 -5.46 3.20 8.94
CA GLU A 20 -6.02 4.08 7.90
C GLU A 20 -6.63 3.26 6.75
N VAL A 21 -7.85 3.62 6.33
CA VAL A 21 -8.62 2.98 5.26
C VAL A 21 -8.64 3.89 4.04
N LEU A 22 -8.37 3.33 2.85
CA LEU A 22 -8.49 4.02 1.57
C LEU A 22 -9.81 3.66 0.88
N ASP A 23 -10.72 4.63 0.77
CA ASP A 23 -11.94 4.52 -0.01
C ASP A 23 -11.72 5.10 -1.41
N THR A 24 -12.11 4.35 -2.45
CA THR A 24 -12.26 4.90 -3.81
C THR A 24 -13.63 5.57 -3.89
N ILE A 25 -13.67 6.90 -3.90
CA ILE A 25 -14.94 7.63 -3.94
C ILE A 25 -15.53 7.58 -5.35
N ALA A 26 -14.71 7.90 -6.35
CA ALA A 26 -15.10 7.81 -7.75
C ALA A 26 -13.89 7.54 -8.64
N HIS A 27 -14.11 6.91 -9.78
CA HIS A 27 -13.04 6.69 -10.76
C HIS A 27 -13.57 6.63 -12.18
N TRP A 28 -12.69 6.86 -13.15
CA TRP A 28 -13.08 6.87 -14.56
C TRP A 28 -11.95 6.33 -15.43
N PRO A 29 -12.27 5.54 -16.48
CA PRO A 29 -11.36 5.36 -17.59
C PRO A 29 -11.11 6.69 -18.28
N LEU A 30 -12.18 7.40 -18.64
CA LEU A 30 -12.17 8.78 -19.14
C LEU A 30 -13.37 9.51 -18.52
N LEU A 31 -13.24 10.81 -18.24
CA LEU A 31 -14.35 11.57 -17.65
C LEU A 31 -15.53 11.62 -18.61
N ASP A 32 -16.69 11.21 -18.14
CA ASP A 32 -17.96 11.31 -18.86
C ASP A 32 -18.78 12.51 -18.36
N PHE A 33 -19.43 13.23 -19.28
CA PHE A 33 -20.18 14.45 -18.98
C PHE A 33 -21.65 14.28 -19.33
N ALA A 34 -22.54 14.85 -18.52
CA ALA A 34 -23.96 14.97 -18.82
C ALA A 34 -24.20 16.07 -19.87
N LEU A 35 -23.69 15.85 -21.09
CA LEU A 35 -23.69 16.83 -22.18
C LEU A 35 -25.12 17.24 -22.55
N PRO A 36 -25.35 18.54 -22.84
CA PRO A 36 -26.64 18.99 -23.33
C PRO A 36 -26.88 18.46 -24.75
N TYR A 37 -28.12 18.51 -25.23
CA TYR A 37 -28.47 18.20 -26.63
C TYR A 37 -28.03 19.31 -27.60
N ASP A 38 -26.78 19.74 -27.48
CA ASP A 38 -26.12 20.70 -28.35
C ASP A 38 -24.93 20.02 -29.03
N ARG A 39 -25.03 19.87 -30.35
CA ARG A 39 -24.01 19.18 -31.15
C ARG A 39 -22.65 19.88 -31.10
N ALA A 40 -22.60 21.18 -30.81
CA ALA A 40 -21.33 21.90 -30.72
C ALA A 40 -20.42 21.32 -29.63
N PHE A 41 -20.96 21.00 -28.45
CA PHE A 41 -20.18 20.35 -27.39
C PHE A 41 -19.75 18.93 -27.77
N LEU A 42 -20.65 18.16 -28.37
CA LEU A 42 -20.36 16.78 -28.81
C LEU A 42 -19.25 16.73 -29.87
N ASN A 43 -19.24 17.68 -30.79
CA ASN A 43 -18.27 17.73 -31.88
C ASN A 43 -16.86 18.08 -31.41
N GLU A 44 -16.75 18.89 -30.35
CA GLU A 44 -15.46 19.32 -29.79
C GLU A 44 -14.93 18.37 -28.73
N TYR A 45 -15.79 17.67 -27.98
CA TYR A 45 -15.38 16.79 -26.89
C TYR A 45 -14.43 15.66 -27.35
N ARG A 46 -13.28 15.55 -26.68
CA ARG A 46 -12.27 14.51 -26.89
C ARG A 46 -11.89 13.94 -25.54
N ALA A 47 -12.49 12.81 -25.18
CA ALA A 47 -12.39 12.23 -23.84
C ALA A 47 -10.94 11.98 -23.40
N GLU A 48 -10.08 11.52 -24.30
CA GLU A 48 -8.65 11.29 -24.09
C GLU A 48 -7.83 12.56 -23.81
N ASN A 49 -8.36 13.73 -24.17
CA ASN A 49 -7.74 15.03 -23.92
C ASN A 49 -8.24 15.68 -22.61
N VAL A 50 -9.05 14.99 -21.82
CA VAL A 50 -9.62 15.51 -20.58
C VAL A 50 -8.91 14.91 -19.37
N VAL A 51 -8.26 15.77 -18.58
CA VAL A 51 -7.66 15.38 -17.29
C VAL A 51 -8.03 16.42 -16.22
N PRO A 52 -8.63 16.00 -15.09
CA PRO A 52 -8.85 16.88 -13.96
C PRO A 52 -7.50 17.15 -13.29
N THR A 53 -7.29 18.39 -12.83
CA THR A 53 -6.07 18.71 -12.08
C THR A 53 -6.38 19.04 -10.63
N GLY A 54 -7.62 19.36 -10.30
CA GLY A 54 -8.00 19.64 -8.92
C GLY A 54 -9.46 19.38 -8.59
N PHE A 55 -9.79 19.52 -7.31
CA PHE A 55 -11.12 19.31 -6.76
C PHE A 55 -11.32 20.06 -5.44
N ALA A 56 -12.59 20.24 -5.06
CA ALA A 56 -12.96 20.68 -3.72
C ALA A 56 -14.19 19.92 -3.21
N VAL A 57 -14.15 19.54 -1.94
CA VAL A 57 -15.24 18.81 -1.26
C VAL A 57 -16.09 19.82 -0.49
N ALA A 58 -17.35 19.96 -0.90
CA ALA A 58 -18.38 20.68 -0.17
C ALA A 58 -19.28 19.70 0.61
N TRP A 59 -20.29 20.23 1.31
CA TRP A 59 -21.17 19.41 2.16
C TRP A 59 -21.79 18.22 1.45
N HIS A 60 -22.40 18.43 0.29
CA HIS A 60 -23.17 17.42 -0.47
C HIS A 60 -22.68 17.28 -1.92
N ARG A 61 -21.58 17.96 -2.29
CA ARG A 61 -21.07 18.07 -3.66
C ARG A 61 -19.55 17.99 -3.69
N ILE A 62 -19.01 17.39 -4.74
CA ILE A 62 -17.59 17.40 -5.06
C ILE A 62 -17.42 18.17 -6.37
N PHE A 63 -16.68 19.28 -6.32
CA PHE A 63 -16.33 20.08 -7.49
C PHE A 63 -15.03 19.58 -8.09
N ILE A 64 -14.96 19.48 -9.41
CA ILE A 64 -13.81 18.95 -10.15
C ILE A 64 -13.37 20.01 -11.16
N SER A 65 -12.11 20.47 -11.05
CA SER A 65 -11.50 21.43 -11.98
C SER A 65 -10.70 20.71 -13.06
N ILE A 66 -11.04 21.03 -14.30
CA ILE A 66 -10.61 20.34 -15.52
C ILE A 66 -10.09 21.41 -16.47
N PRO A 67 -8.83 21.86 -16.32
CA PRO A 67 -8.30 22.91 -17.17
C PRO A 67 -8.19 22.45 -18.61
N ARG A 68 -8.30 23.40 -19.54
CA ARG A 68 -8.14 23.18 -20.97
C ARG A 68 -6.65 23.05 -21.32
N LEU A 69 -6.01 21.97 -20.88
CA LEU A 69 -4.59 21.69 -21.18
C LEU A 69 -4.39 21.38 -22.67
N ARG A 70 -5.36 20.64 -23.24
CA ARG A 70 -5.52 20.35 -24.66
C ARG A 70 -6.96 20.71 -25.10
N ALA A 71 -7.19 20.72 -26.41
CA ALA A 71 -8.53 20.93 -26.96
C ALA A 71 -9.45 19.72 -26.67
N GLY A 72 -10.75 20.02 -26.48
CA GLY A 72 -11.80 19.00 -26.32
C GLY A 72 -12.33 18.82 -24.89
N VAL A 73 -12.12 19.80 -24.01
CA VAL A 73 -12.73 19.85 -22.67
C VAL A 73 -14.07 20.61 -22.73
N PRO A 74 -15.22 19.94 -22.53
CA PRO A 74 -16.54 20.55 -22.68
C PRO A 74 -16.84 21.50 -21.51
N ALA A 75 -16.78 21.01 -20.27
CA ALA A 75 -16.89 21.82 -19.06
C ALA A 75 -15.57 21.79 -18.28
N THR A 76 -15.06 22.97 -17.93
CA THR A 76 -13.79 23.13 -17.21
C THR A 76 -13.96 23.11 -15.69
N LEU A 77 -15.20 23.27 -15.22
CA LEU A 77 -15.59 23.12 -13.83
C LEU A 77 -16.86 22.30 -13.81
N SER A 78 -16.81 21.20 -13.07
CA SER A 78 -17.90 20.26 -12.99
C SER A 78 -18.20 19.90 -11.55
N VAL A 79 -19.35 19.27 -11.33
CA VAL A 79 -19.81 18.84 -10.03
C VAL A 79 -20.43 17.44 -10.10
N ILE A 80 -20.20 16.66 -9.04
CA ILE A 80 -20.87 15.40 -8.76
C ILE A 80 -21.43 15.44 -7.33
N PRO A 81 -22.49 14.66 -7.01
CA PRO A 81 -22.92 14.49 -5.62
C PRO A 81 -21.79 13.90 -4.76
N ARG A 82 -21.74 14.26 -3.48
CA ARG A 82 -20.79 13.65 -2.53
C ARG A 82 -21.23 12.24 -2.13
N ASP A 83 -22.54 12.05 -1.97
CA ASP A 83 -23.16 10.79 -1.53
C ASP A 83 -23.42 9.88 -2.73
N ILE A 84 -22.33 9.44 -3.37
CA ILE A 84 -22.35 8.48 -4.48
C ILE A 84 -21.87 7.10 -3.99
N PRO A 85 -22.26 6.02 -4.67
CA PRO A 85 -21.67 4.70 -4.39
C PRO A 85 -20.15 4.76 -4.55
N LEU A 86 -19.42 4.22 -3.57
CA LEU A 86 -17.96 4.08 -3.66
C LEU A 86 -17.58 3.27 -4.89
N GLY A 87 -16.55 3.72 -5.59
CA GLY A 87 -16.10 3.07 -6.82
C GLY A 87 -17.01 3.33 -8.02
N SER A 88 -17.88 4.34 -7.97
CA SER A 88 -18.72 4.68 -9.13
C SER A 88 -18.01 5.63 -10.10
N SER A 89 -18.53 5.68 -11.32
CA SER A 89 -18.07 6.58 -12.40
C SER A 89 -19.19 7.57 -12.76
N PRO A 90 -19.61 8.47 -11.85
CA PRO A 90 -20.76 9.32 -12.09
C PRO A 90 -20.50 10.29 -13.27
N GLN A 91 -21.56 10.64 -13.98
CA GLN A 91 -21.49 11.66 -15.02
C GLN A 91 -21.29 13.04 -14.40
N LEU A 92 -20.39 13.81 -14.99
CA LEU A 92 -20.05 15.15 -14.54
C LEU A 92 -21.09 16.16 -15.06
N GLN A 93 -21.64 16.96 -14.14
CA GLN A 93 -22.51 18.08 -14.50
C GLN A 93 -21.70 19.37 -14.54
N ALA A 94 -21.91 20.19 -15.57
CA ALA A 94 -21.27 21.49 -15.69
C ALA A 94 -21.71 22.43 -14.56
N TYR A 95 -20.76 23.13 -13.93
CA TYR A 95 -21.06 24.05 -12.84
C TYR A 95 -20.70 25.52 -13.18
N PRO A 96 -21.61 26.48 -12.92
CA PRO A 96 -22.96 26.28 -12.37
C PRO A 96 -23.98 25.83 -13.42
N SER A 97 -23.69 26.03 -14.70
CA SER A 97 -24.49 25.56 -15.82
C SER A 97 -23.68 25.49 -17.11
N TRP A 98 -24.17 24.80 -18.13
CA TRP A 98 -23.54 24.70 -19.46
C TRP A 98 -23.31 26.06 -20.14
N GLU A 99 -24.10 27.09 -19.81
CA GLU A 99 -23.94 28.45 -20.33
C GLU A 99 -22.60 29.08 -19.93
N TRP A 100 -22.02 28.66 -18.80
CA TRP A 100 -20.72 29.13 -18.35
C TRP A 100 -19.53 28.51 -19.08
N HIS A 101 -19.78 27.49 -19.91
CA HIS A 101 -18.74 26.70 -20.56
C HIS A 101 -18.75 26.78 -22.08
N ILE A 102 -19.20 27.89 -22.68
CA ILE A 102 -19.19 28.06 -24.13
C ILE A 102 -17.80 27.93 -24.78
N ALA A 103 -16.71 28.11 -24.00
CA ALA A 103 -15.35 27.81 -24.43
C ALA A 103 -15.14 26.34 -24.82
N GLY A 104 -15.98 25.41 -24.33
CA GLY A 104 -16.01 24.02 -24.77
C GLY A 104 -16.54 23.82 -26.20
N LYS A 105 -17.13 24.86 -26.79
CA LYS A 105 -17.56 24.92 -28.20
C LYS A 105 -16.56 25.68 -29.09
N GLY A 106 -15.44 26.14 -28.53
CA GLY A 106 -14.50 27.04 -29.22
C GLY A 106 -14.89 28.52 -29.19
N GLU A 107 -15.94 28.90 -28.46
CA GLU A 107 -16.37 30.30 -28.30
C GLU A 107 -15.87 30.91 -26.99
N PHE A 108 -15.26 32.09 -27.06
CA PHE A 108 -14.62 32.67 -25.88
C PHE A 108 -15.31 33.95 -25.40
N ASN A 109 -15.72 33.94 -24.13
CA ASN A 109 -16.22 35.12 -23.42
C ASN A 109 -15.52 35.24 -22.06
N CYS A 110 -14.79 36.33 -21.85
CA CYS A 110 -13.99 36.52 -20.64
C CYS A 110 -14.81 36.77 -19.37
N SER A 111 -16.11 37.03 -19.48
CA SER A 111 -17.05 37.06 -18.34
C SER A 111 -17.42 35.66 -17.85
N LEU A 112 -17.16 34.60 -18.64
CA LEU A 112 -17.48 33.20 -18.35
C LEU A 112 -16.20 32.38 -18.13
N LEU A 113 -16.31 31.06 -17.94
CA LEU A 113 -15.17 30.19 -17.60
C LEU A 113 -14.36 29.74 -18.82
N ILE A 114 -13.06 30.02 -18.79
CA ILE A 114 -12.11 29.68 -19.87
C ILE A 114 -11.25 28.47 -19.56
N SER A 115 -10.67 28.36 -18.37
CA SER A 115 -9.84 27.20 -18.01
C SER A 115 -9.56 27.20 -16.51
N VAL A 116 -10.35 26.43 -15.76
CA VAL A 116 -10.28 26.38 -14.29
C VAL A 116 -9.24 25.34 -13.87
N TYR A 117 -8.21 25.79 -13.17
CA TYR A 117 -7.14 24.92 -12.67
C TYR A 117 -7.40 24.41 -11.26
N ARG A 118 -7.87 25.31 -10.37
CA ARG A 118 -8.11 24.98 -8.97
C ARG A 118 -9.37 25.64 -8.46
N VAL A 119 -9.95 24.95 -7.50
CA VAL A 119 -11.09 25.42 -6.73
C VAL A 119 -10.83 25.22 -5.24
N ASN A 120 -11.44 26.07 -4.41
CA ASN A 120 -11.39 25.90 -2.95
C ASN A 120 -12.72 26.37 -2.36
N VAL A 121 -13.16 25.73 -1.27
CA VAL A 121 -14.39 26.10 -0.56
C VAL A 121 -13.99 26.78 0.75
N ASP A 122 -14.47 28.00 0.96
CA ASP A 122 -14.18 28.72 2.20
C ASP A 122 -15.11 28.32 3.36
N ARG A 123 -14.84 28.89 4.54
CA ARG A 123 -15.67 28.68 5.74
C ARG A 123 -17.12 29.16 5.59
N CYS A 124 -17.39 30.03 4.61
CA CYS A 124 -18.69 30.65 4.36
C CYS A 124 -19.50 29.96 3.27
N ASN A 125 -19.10 28.73 2.90
CA ASN A 125 -19.77 27.94 1.87
C ASN A 125 -19.77 28.64 0.50
N ARG A 126 -18.66 29.29 0.14
CA ARG A 126 -18.45 29.86 -1.18
C ARG A 126 -17.34 29.12 -1.91
N LEU A 127 -17.53 28.91 -3.21
CA LEU A 127 -16.55 28.29 -4.09
C LEU A 127 -15.70 29.36 -4.77
N TRP A 128 -14.41 29.34 -4.45
CA TRP A 128 -13.39 30.16 -5.09
C TRP A 128 -12.84 29.40 -6.29
N VAL A 129 -12.97 29.99 -7.46
CA VAL A 129 -12.64 29.39 -8.76
C VAL A 129 -11.52 30.18 -9.41
N LEU A 130 -10.37 29.54 -9.62
CA LEU A 130 -9.24 30.12 -10.33
C LEU A 130 -9.27 29.73 -11.80
N ASP A 131 -9.64 30.69 -12.63
CA ASP A 131 -9.63 30.59 -14.08
C ASP A 131 -8.34 31.25 -14.62
N SER A 132 -7.53 30.48 -15.33
CA SER A 132 -6.26 30.96 -15.89
C SER A 132 -6.45 31.84 -17.12
N GLY A 133 -7.60 31.76 -17.80
CA GLY A 133 -7.82 32.44 -19.08
C GLY A 133 -7.04 31.85 -20.26
N ILE A 134 -6.37 30.71 -20.07
CA ILE A 134 -5.53 30.05 -21.08
C ILE A 134 -6.23 28.82 -21.63
N ASN A 135 -6.40 28.80 -22.95
CA ASN A 135 -6.82 27.62 -23.69
C ASN A 135 -5.57 26.86 -24.16
N THR A 136 -5.63 25.52 -24.18
CA THR A 136 -4.57 24.66 -24.73
C THR A 136 -3.18 24.91 -24.13
N SER A 137 -3.09 24.94 -22.79
CA SER A 137 -1.87 25.34 -22.06
C SER A 137 -0.62 24.49 -22.34
N ILE A 138 -0.78 23.23 -22.77
CA ILE A 138 0.34 22.33 -23.09
C ILE A 138 0.63 22.32 -24.59
N ASP A 139 -0.37 22.57 -25.45
CA ASP A 139 -0.20 22.50 -26.90
C ASP A 139 0.42 23.80 -27.46
N ASP A 140 -0.26 24.95 -27.30
CA ASP A 140 0.14 26.24 -27.90
C ASP A 140 0.15 27.41 -26.91
N PHE A 141 -0.23 27.18 -25.65
CA PHE A 141 -0.31 28.21 -24.59
C PHE A 141 -1.14 29.43 -25.02
N ARG A 142 -2.31 29.20 -25.62
CA ARG A 142 -3.16 30.29 -26.14
C ARG A 142 -3.83 31.08 -25.01
N VAL A 143 -3.28 32.25 -24.69
CA VAL A 143 -3.91 33.22 -23.78
C VAL A 143 -5.14 33.83 -24.46
N VAL A 144 -6.33 33.53 -23.92
CA VAL A 144 -7.61 34.03 -24.46
C VAL A 144 -8.16 35.17 -23.61
N CYS A 145 -8.05 35.05 -22.28
CA CYS A 145 -8.54 36.04 -21.33
C CYS A 145 -7.49 36.31 -20.24
N PRO A 146 -7.55 37.47 -19.56
CA PRO A 146 -6.79 37.64 -18.33
C PRO A 146 -7.24 36.63 -17.27
N PRO A 147 -6.32 36.12 -16.43
CA PRO A 147 -6.70 35.23 -15.33
C PRO A 147 -7.61 35.96 -14.35
N LYS A 148 -8.53 35.21 -13.73
CA LYS A 148 -9.52 35.75 -12.81
C LYS A 148 -9.86 34.77 -11.68
N LEU A 149 -10.19 35.34 -10.52
CA LEU A 149 -10.89 34.65 -9.45
C LEU A 149 -12.39 34.90 -9.59
N LEU A 150 -13.19 33.86 -9.50
CA LEU A 150 -14.64 33.94 -9.38
C LEU A 150 -15.07 33.31 -8.06
N ILE A 151 -16.01 33.92 -7.38
CA ILE A 151 -16.53 33.43 -6.09
C ILE A 151 -18.01 33.18 -6.29
N PHE A 152 -18.42 31.93 -6.14
CA PHE A 152 -19.81 31.51 -6.24
C PHE A 152 -20.35 31.20 -4.84
N ASP A 153 -21.57 31.65 -4.57
CA ASP A 153 -22.31 31.21 -3.40
C ASP A 153 -22.83 29.78 -3.65
N LEU A 154 -22.49 28.82 -2.76
CA LEU A 154 -22.90 27.42 -2.96
C LEU A 154 -24.33 27.11 -2.47
N GLN A 155 -25.03 28.07 -1.89
CA GLN A 155 -26.45 27.93 -1.55
C GLN A 155 -27.32 28.31 -2.75
N THR A 156 -26.97 29.37 -3.48
CA THR A 156 -27.74 29.84 -4.64
C THR A 156 -27.12 29.47 -5.99
N ASP A 157 -25.88 28.97 -5.99
CA ASP A 157 -25.06 28.69 -7.19
C ASP A 157 -24.90 29.92 -8.11
N THR A 158 -24.87 31.10 -7.51
CA THR A 158 -24.71 32.38 -8.23
C THR A 158 -23.33 32.97 -8.01
N LEU A 159 -22.78 33.60 -9.05
CA LEU A 159 -21.56 34.41 -8.93
C LEU A 159 -21.83 35.61 -8.00
N VAL A 160 -21.09 35.70 -6.90
CA VAL A 160 -21.17 36.83 -5.95
C VAL A 160 -20.06 37.85 -6.16
N ARG A 161 -18.90 37.42 -6.66
CA ARG A 161 -17.76 38.32 -6.88
C ARG A 161 -16.84 37.79 -7.96
N SER A 162 -16.24 38.70 -8.73
CA SER A 162 -15.18 38.38 -9.68
C SER A 162 -14.05 39.39 -9.56
N TYR A 163 -12.82 38.90 -9.57
CA TYR A 163 -11.61 39.70 -9.56
C TYR A 163 -10.73 39.30 -10.73
N VAL A 164 -10.46 40.25 -11.63
CA VAL A 164 -9.55 40.04 -12.78
C VAL A 164 -8.16 40.55 -12.40
N PHE A 165 -7.15 39.69 -12.50
CA PHE A 165 -5.80 40.08 -12.09
C PHE A 165 -5.25 41.17 -13.02
N PRO A 166 -4.78 42.30 -12.48
CA PRO A 166 -4.28 43.39 -13.29
C PRO A 166 -2.93 43.01 -13.91
N ARG A 167 -2.65 43.52 -15.12
CA ARG A 167 -1.41 43.24 -15.88
C ARG A 167 -0.13 43.46 -15.07
N ARG A 168 -0.11 44.43 -14.14
CA ARG A 168 1.03 44.72 -13.26
C ARG A 168 1.43 43.56 -12.34
N SER A 169 0.50 42.69 -11.97
CA SER A 169 0.75 41.53 -11.11
C SER A 169 1.23 40.31 -11.92
N LEU A 170 1.08 40.36 -13.25
CA LEU A 170 1.32 39.25 -14.16
C LEU A 170 2.66 39.40 -14.91
N ARG A 171 3.07 38.31 -15.55
CA ARG A 171 4.15 38.22 -16.55
C ARG A 171 3.53 37.81 -17.89
N PRO A 172 4.24 38.01 -19.02
CA PRO A 172 3.70 37.68 -20.35
C PRO A 172 3.18 36.23 -20.47
N HIS A 173 3.86 35.28 -19.84
CA HIS A 173 3.49 33.86 -19.81
C HIS A 173 3.03 33.42 -18.41
N SER A 174 2.28 34.24 -17.67
CA SER A 174 1.75 33.81 -16.38
C SER A 174 0.67 32.74 -16.54
N LEU A 175 0.77 31.66 -15.77
CA LEU A 175 -0.24 30.61 -15.65
C LEU A 175 -0.53 30.41 -14.16
N LEU A 176 -1.63 30.99 -13.68
CA LEU A 176 -2.05 30.81 -12.30
C LEU A 176 -2.70 29.43 -12.14
N THR A 177 -2.11 28.57 -11.32
CA THR A 177 -2.50 27.14 -11.26
C THR A 177 -3.00 26.68 -9.91
N ASN A 178 -2.56 27.29 -8.81
CA ASN A 178 -2.94 26.86 -7.47
C ASN A 178 -3.35 28.02 -6.58
N LEU A 179 -4.18 27.73 -5.57
CA LEU A 179 -4.63 28.71 -4.60
C LEU A 179 -4.88 28.11 -3.22
N VAL A 180 -4.49 28.83 -2.18
CA VAL A 180 -4.90 28.54 -0.79
C VAL A 180 -5.42 29.82 -0.14
N ILE A 181 -6.43 29.66 0.71
CA ILE A 181 -7.12 30.76 1.39
C ILE A 181 -6.59 30.81 2.82
N ASP A 182 -6.21 31.99 3.28
CA ASP A 182 -5.89 32.30 4.66
C ASP A 182 -6.95 33.25 5.22
N ASP A 183 -7.78 32.69 6.10
CA ASP A 183 -8.86 33.37 6.81
C ASP A 183 -8.54 33.57 8.30
N THR A 184 -7.30 33.32 8.74
CA THR A 184 -6.92 33.33 10.16
C THR A 184 -7.03 34.71 10.81
N SER A 185 -6.83 35.77 10.03
CA SER A 185 -7.00 37.16 10.48
C SER A 185 -8.31 37.80 10.02
N ALA A 186 -9.17 37.04 9.33
CA ALA A 186 -10.37 37.58 8.69
C ALA A 186 -11.53 37.66 9.69
N ASN A 187 -12.20 38.81 9.75
CA ASN A 187 -13.41 38.99 10.56
C ASN A 187 -14.68 38.59 9.79
N THR A 188 -14.61 38.71 8.46
CA THR A 188 -15.67 38.36 7.52
C THR A 188 -15.17 37.29 6.56
N CYS A 189 -15.96 36.98 5.54
CA CYS A 189 -15.52 36.11 4.45
C CYS A 189 -14.79 36.93 3.36
N ASP A 190 -14.92 38.25 3.36
CA ASP A 190 -14.45 39.12 2.29
C ASP A 190 -13.07 39.73 2.55
N ASP A 191 -12.58 39.66 3.79
CA ASP A 191 -11.28 40.17 4.24
C ASP A 191 -10.23 39.06 4.44
N VAL A 192 -10.30 38.04 3.58
CA VAL A 192 -9.33 36.94 3.55
C VAL A 192 -8.12 37.27 2.67
N TRP A 193 -7.02 36.54 2.91
CA TRP A 193 -5.86 36.53 2.04
C TRP A 193 -5.90 35.30 1.15
N VAL A 194 -5.49 35.44 -0.11
CA VAL A 194 -5.34 34.29 -1.02
C VAL A 194 -3.93 34.28 -1.58
N TYR A 195 -3.28 33.14 -1.47
CA TYR A 195 -1.96 32.89 -2.05
C TYR A 195 -2.13 32.05 -3.30
N LEU A 196 -1.49 32.44 -4.40
CA LEU A 196 -1.59 31.75 -5.67
C LEU A 196 -0.23 31.46 -6.27
N THR A 197 -0.10 30.33 -6.95
CA THR A 197 1.12 29.99 -7.71
C THR A 197 0.98 30.43 -9.15
N ASP A 198 2.02 31.06 -9.68
CA ASP A 198 2.22 31.24 -11.11
C ASP A 198 3.31 30.27 -11.59
N THR A 199 2.89 29.15 -12.18
CA THR A 199 3.75 28.03 -12.52
C THR A 199 4.79 28.39 -13.57
N THR A 200 4.33 28.89 -14.72
CA THR A 200 5.20 29.22 -15.85
C THR A 200 5.92 30.55 -15.65
N GLY A 201 5.33 31.48 -14.89
CA GLY A 201 6.03 32.69 -14.47
C GLY A 201 6.97 32.49 -13.28
N SER A 202 6.98 31.31 -12.64
CA SER A 202 7.78 30.96 -11.46
C SER A 202 7.70 32.01 -10.34
N GLY A 203 6.50 32.26 -9.81
CA GLY A 203 6.30 33.24 -8.75
C GLY A 203 5.09 33.00 -7.87
N LEU A 204 5.08 33.64 -6.70
CA LEU A 204 3.98 33.58 -5.74
C LEU A 204 3.18 34.88 -5.81
N MET A 205 1.88 34.79 -6.04
CA MET A 205 0.97 35.92 -6.06
C MET A 205 0.16 35.97 -4.75
N VAL A 206 -0.10 37.18 -4.27
CA VAL A 206 -0.98 37.44 -3.13
C VAL A 206 -2.16 38.24 -3.61
N PHE A 207 -3.35 37.87 -3.17
CA PHE A 207 -4.58 38.62 -3.34
C PHE A 207 -5.13 39.00 -1.96
N ASP A 208 -5.25 40.31 -1.75
CA ASP A 208 -5.92 40.96 -0.64
C ASP A 208 -7.40 41.12 -1.00
N ALA A 209 -8.25 40.23 -0.48
CA ALA A 209 -9.67 40.27 -0.80
C ALA A 209 -10.38 41.46 -0.13
N ALA A 210 -9.85 42.04 0.95
CA ALA A 210 -10.46 43.20 1.59
C ALA A 210 -10.36 44.44 0.69
N ASN A 211 -9.23 44.58 -0.01
CA ASN A 211 -8.91 45.80 -0.77
C ASN A 211 -8.93 45.63 -2.30
N ASP A 212 -9.25 44.44 -2.82
CA ASP A 212 -9.17 44.11 -4.25
C ASP A 212 -7.79 44.43 -4.84
N ARG A 213 -6.73 43.98 -4.15
CA ARG A 213 -5.35 44.22 -4.57
C ARG A 213 -4.60 42.92 -4.71
N SER A 214 -3.71 42.89 -5.69
CA SER A 214 -2.79 41.77 -5.86
C SER A 214 -1.38 42.23 -6.18
N TRP A 215 -0.41 41.49 -5.67
CA TRP A 215 1.00 41.68 -5.94
C TRP A 215 1.71 40.34 -6.06
N ARG A 216 2.96 40.38 -6.51
CA ARG A 216 3.75 39.20 -6.85
C ARG A 216 5.09 39.25 -6.15
N PHE A 217 5.53 38.08 -5.69
CA PHE A 217 6.89 37.81 -5.26
C PHE A 217 7.56 36.82 -6.22
N GLN A 218 8.88 36.89 -6.26
CA GLN A 218 9.71 35.99 -7.04
C GLN A 218 10.97 35.67 -6.23
N HIS A 219 11.40 34.42 -6.30
CA HIS A 219 12.60 33.95 -5.63
C HIS A 219 13.19 32.78 -6.45
N ALA A 220 14.51 32.58 -6.37
CA ALA A 220 15.20 31.54 -7.14
C ALA A 220 14.62 30.14 -6.90
N SER A 221 14.17 29.85 -5.68
CA SER A 221 13.54 28.56 -5.33
C SER A 221 12.14 28.33 -5.91
N MET A 222 11.58 29.29 -6.65
CA MET A 222 10.29 29.15 -7.33
C MET A 222 10.45 28.67 -8.77
N PHE A 223 11.68 28.62 -9.29
CA PHE A 223 12.01 28.14 -10.62
C PHE A 223 12.18 26.61 -10.65
N PRO A 224 11.93 25.97 -11.80
CA PRO A 224 12.22 24.55 -11.99
C PRO A 224 13.72 24.29 -11.86
N ASP A 225 14.08 23.16 -11.25
CA ASP A 225 15.45 22.67 -11.20
C ASP A 225 15.69 21.75 -12.43
N PRO A 226 16.64 22.07 -13.32
CA PRO A 226 16.90 21.27 -14.51
C PRO A 226 17.24 19.81 -14.22
N ASP A 227 17.89 19.53 -13.09
CA ASP A 227 18.27 18.17 -12.68
C ASP A 227 17.04 17.30 -12.32
N TYR A 228 15.88 17.94 -12.12
CA TYR A 228 14.62 17.30 -11.74
C TYR A 228 13.50 17.52 -12.78
N ALA A 229 13.83 17.96 -13.99
CA ALA A 229 12.84 18.24 -15.04
C ALA A 229 12.24 16.97 -15.69
N THR A 230 12.89 15.82 -15.52
CA THR A 230 12.44 14.51 -15.99
C THR A 230 11.74 13.74 -14.87
N TYR A 231 10.51 13.28 -15.13
CA TYR A 231 9.69 12.53 -14.19
C TYR A 231 9.63 11.07 -14.62
N GLN A 232 9.67 10.15 -13.66
CA GLN A 232 9.50 8.72 -13.89
C GLN A 232 8.36 8.19 -13.02
N ILE A 233 7.30 7.68 -13.64
CA ILE A 233 6.09 7.22 -12.95
C ILE A 233 5.63 5.92 -13.60
N ALA A 234 5.62 4.83 -12.85
CA ALA A 234 5.16 3.51 -13.31
C ALA A 234 5.78 3.08 -14.67
N GLY A 235 7.09 3.32 -14.85
CA GLY A 235 7.83 2.97 -16.07
C GLY A 235 7.71 3.96 -17.23
N ASP A 236 6.80 4.94 -17.15
CA ASP A 236 6.70 6.03 -18.11
C ASP A 236 7.60 7.20 -17.71
N SER A 237 8.21 7.85 -18.70
CA SER A 237 8.95 9.10 -18.51
C SER A 237 8.39 10.25 -19.34
N PHE A 238 8.49 11.47 -18.80
CA PHE A 238 8.19 12.71 -19.52
C PHE A 238 8.97 13.87 -18.91
N GLU A 239 9.10 14.97 -19.66
CA GLU A 239 9.77 16.19 -19.22
C GLU A 239 8.79 17.36 -19.13
N LEU A 240 8.88 18.10 -18.03
CA LEU A 240 8.04 19.27 -17.79
C LEU A 240 8.76 20.28 -16.88
N PHE A 241 8.91 21.51 -17.37
CA PHE A 241 9.70 22.58 -16.74
C PHE A 241 8.84 23.51 -15.87
N ASP A 242 7.88 22.95 -15.17
CA ASP A 242 6.95 23.74 -14.34
C ASP A 242 7.64 24.22 -13.05
N GLY A 243 7.54 25.53 -12.79
CA GLY A 243 8.01 26.17 -11.57
C GLY A 243 7.11 25.89 -10.38
N ILE A 244 6.96 26.86 -9.47
CA ILE A 244 6.10 26.76 -8.28
C ILE A 244 4.68 26.27 -8.60
N VAL A 245 4.26 25.15 -7.99
CA VAL A 245 2.92 24.53 -8.18
C VAL A 245 2.32 24.10 -6.85
N GLY A 246 3.06 23.30 -6.07
CA GLY A 246 2.58 22.82 -4.78
C GLY A 246 2.50 23.98 -3.80
N LEU A 247 1.36 24.11 -3.12
CA LEU A 247 1.06 25.23 -2.24
C LEU A 247 0.20 24.75 -1.08
N ALA A 248 0.64 25.05 0.14
CA ALA A 248 -0.15 24.82 1.35
C ALA A 248 0.06 25.97 2.34
N PHE A 249 -0.91 26.17 3.23
CA PHE A 249 -0.84 27.20 4.25
C PHE A 249 -0.99 26.56 5.63
N SER A 250 -0.11 26.92 6.56
CA SER A 250 -0.22 26.57 7.98
C SER A 250 -0.82 27.74 8.75
N PRO A 251 -2.05 27.60 9.27
CA PRO A 251 -2.67 28.60 10.13
C PRO A 251 -1.88 28.86 11.41
N ARG A 252 -1.36 27.80 12.05
CA ARG A 252 -0.69 27.86 13.35
C ARG A 252 0.68 28.51 13.27
N GLN A 253 1.47 28.20 12.24
CA GLN A 253 2.78 28.85 12.01
C GLN A 253 2.66 30.18 11.28
N ARG A 254 1.50 30.49 10.67
CA ARG A 254 1.30 31.63 9.76
C ARG A 254 2.35 31.60 8.64
N ARG A 255 2.51 30.44 7.99
CA ARG A 255 3.49 30.21 6.92
C ARG A 255 2.84 29.61 5.68
N VAL A 256 3.33 30.05 4.52
CA VAL A 256 3.02 29.46 3.22
C VAL A 256 4.14 28.50 2.86
N TYR A 257 3.79 27.23 2.70
CA TYR A 257 4.66 26.19 2.17
C TYR A 257 4.46 26.07 0.67
N TYR A 258 5.55 25.88 -0.06
CA TYR A 258 5.47 25.68 -1.51
C TYR A 258 6.60 24.80 -2.05
N GLN A 259 6.38 24.29 -3.26
CA GLN A 259 7.40 23.61 -4.05
C GLN A 259 7.18 23.84 -5.56
N PRO A 260 8.26 24.03 -6.34
CA PRO A 260 8.25 23.77 -7.77
C PRO A 260 7.85 22.33 -8.11
N LEU A 261 7.34 22.10 -9.32
CA LEU A 261 7.09 20.73 -9.79
C LEU A 261 8.42 19.99 -10.00
N ALA A 262 9.35 20.61 -10.73
CA ALA A 262 10.68 20.07 -10.99
C ALA A 262 11.64 20.31 -9.81
N THR A 263 11.37 19.72 -8.64
CA THR A 263 12.32 19.66 -7.51
C THR A 263 11.95 18.61 -6.47
N ASP A 264 12.96 18.08 -5.78
CA ASP A 264 12.82 17.33 -4.53
C ASP A 264 12.58 18.24 -3.30
N ARG A 265 12.88 19.55 -3.37
CA ARG A 265 12.85 20.46 -2.22
C ARG A 265 11.46 21.01 -1.88
N MET A 266 11.27 21.37 -0.60
CA MET A 266 10.14 22.14 -0.10
C MET A 266 10.62 23.42 0.56
N PHE A 267 9.90 24.52 0.34
CA PHE A 267 10.25 25.84 0.86
C PHE A 267 9.10 26.44 1.67
N SER A 268 9.41 27.45 2.48
CA SER A 268 8.39 28.20 3.20
C SER A 268 8.72 29.68 3.33
N VAL A 269 7.69 30.51 3.42
CA VAL A 269 7.77 31.96 3.64
C VAL A 269 6.73 32.38 4.70
N PRO A 270 7.08 33.29 5.63
CA PRO A 270 6.12 33.85 6.56
C PRO A 270 4.97 34.61 5.86
N ALA A 271 3.73 34.32 6.25
CA ALA A 271 2.54 34.99 5.72
C ALA A 271 2.57 36.50 6.00
N SER A 272 3.10 36.93 7.15
CA SER A 272 3.22 38.34 7.52
C SER A 272 4.03 39.16 6.51
N VAL A 273 5.10 38.59 5.93
CA VAL A 273 5.92 39.24 4.91
C VAL A 273 5.15 39.33 3.60
N LEU A 274 4.42 38.26 3.24
CA LEU A 274 3.61 38.23 2.02
C LEU A 274 2.45 39.25 2.07
N GLN A 275 1.82 39.39 3.24
CA GLN A 275 0.67 40.28 3.48
C GLN A 275 1.07 41.76 3.60
N ALA A 276 2.32 42.06 3.95
CA ALA A 276 2.81 43.44 4.09
C ALA A 276 2.82 44.23 2.77
N GLY A 277 2.75 43.55 1.62
CA GLY A 277 2.76 44.17 0.30
C GLY A 277 4.03 43.84 -0.50
N PRO A 278 4.23 44.50 -1.67
CA PRO A 278 5.44 44.37 -2.46
C PRO A 278 6.71 44.70 -1.65
N LEU A 279 7.79 43.94 -1.85
CA LEU A 279 9.06 44.22 -1.19
C LEU A 279 9.64 45.57 -1.65
N PRO A 280 10.23 46.35 -0.74
CA PRO A 280 11.07 47.49 -1.09
C PRO A 280 12.24 47.08 -1.99
N PHE A 281 12.75 48.04 -2.76
CA PHE A 281 13.90 47.81 -3.63
C PHE A 281 15.12 47.34 -2.82
N GLY A 282 15.74 46.23 -3.25
CA GLY A 282 16.93 45.66 -2.62
C GLY A 282 16.65 44.68 -1.47
N GLU A 283 15.40 44.57 -1.00
CA GLU A 283 15.01 43.56 -0.03
C GLU A 283 14.76 42.20 -0.70
N GLN A 284 15.08 41.13 0.03
CA GLN A 284 14.90 39.76 -0.43
C GLN A 284 13.79 39.08 0.36
N LEU A 285 13.02 38.23 -0.32
CA LEU A 285 12.00 37.42 0.32
C LEU A 285 12.68 36.42 1.27
N PRO A 286 12.32 36.36 2.56
CA PRO A 286 12.94 35.46 3.53
C PRO A 286 12.43 34.03 3.35
N VAL A 287 12.94 33.36 2.32
CA VAL A 287 12.62 31.97 2.01
C VAL A 287 13.46 31.04 2.88
N SER A 288 12.81 30.05 3.47
CA SER A 288 13.48 28.97 4.22
C SER A 288 13.34 27.66 3.46
N LEU A 289 14.44 26.94 3.25
CA LEU A 289 14.38 25.52 2.88
C LEU A 289 13.78 24.78 4.08
N VAL A 290 12.68 24.07 3.84
CA VAL A 290 12.06 23.22 4.85
C VAL A 290 12.81 21.90 4.83
N GLY A 291 12.77 21.17 3.71
CA GLY A 291 13.45 19.89 3.56
C GLY A 291 13.42 19.35 2.13
N ARG A 292 13.74 18.06 1.97
CA ARG A 292 13.79 17.34 0.69
C ARG A 292 12.90 16.10 0.75
N LYS A 293 12.26 15.80 -0.38
CA LYS A 293 11.47 14.61 -0.65
C LYS A 293 12.33 13.56 -1.37
N SER A 294 11.82 12.34 -1.45
CA SER A 294 12.43 11.26 -2.24
C SER A 294 12.44 11.54 -3.75
N SER A 295 11.37 12.17 -4.26
CA SER A 295 11.24 12.58 -5.67
C SER A 295 10.39 13.84 -5.81
N GLN A 296 10.19 14.28 -7.05
CA GLN A 296 9.34 15.40 -7.42
C GLN A 296 7.90 15.19 -6.96
N GLY A 297 7.15 16.28 -6.80
CA GLY A 297 5.75 16.20 -6.40
C GLY A 297 5.05 17.53 -6.55
N LEU A 298 3.73 17.47 -6.63
CA LEU A 298 2.90 18.68 -6.79
C LEU A 298 1.95 18.84 -5.60
N ALA A 299 1.26 17.78 -5.19
CA ALA A 299 0.22 17.85 -4.19
C ALA A 299 0.85 18.11 -2.82
N MET A 300 0.31 19.11 -2.12
CA MET A 300 0.75 19.50 -0.79
C MET A 300 -0.46 19.97 0.01
N ALA A 301 -0.58 19.50 1.25
CA ALA A 301 -1.55 19.98 2.22
C ALA A 301 -0.87 20.09 3.60
N VAL A 302 -1.49 20.79 4.53
CA VAL A 302 -1.04 20.87 5.92
C VAL A 302 -2.18 20.40 6.80
N ASP A 303 -1.87 19.46 7.70
CA ASP A 303 -2.75 19.12 8.81
C ASP A 303 -2.75 20.29 9.80
N THR A 304 -3.91 20.93 9.96
CA THR A 304 -4.07 22.12 10.80
C THR A 304 -3.96 21.80 12.29
N ARG A 305 -4.05 20.52 12.69
CA ARG A 305 -3.98 20.06 14.08
C ARG A 305 -2.55 20.16 14.63
N ASP A 306 -1.57 19.80 13.84
CA ASP A 306 -0.17 19.67 14.29
C ASP A 306 0.89 20.24 13.33
N ASP A 307 0.48 20.90 12.24
CA ASP A 307 1.32 21.40 11.14
C ASP A 307 2.09 20.33 10.36
N THR A 308 1.64 19.08 10.40
CA THR A 308 2.22 18.03 9.55
C THR A 308 1.92 18.31 8.09
N ILE A 309 2.96 18.38 7.26
CA ILE A 309 2.84 18.57 5.82
C ILE A 309 2.56 17.22 5.18
N LEU A 310 1.47 17.13 4.42
CA LEU A 310 1.15 15.99 3.57
C LEU A 310 1.59 16.28 2.14
N PHE A 311 2.17 15.29 1.48
CA PHE A 311 2.64 15.41 0.11
C PHE A 311 2.65 14.05 -0.60
N SER A 312 2.74 14.08 -1.93
CA SER A 312 2.85 12.86 -2.74
C SER A 312 4.06 12.94 -3.65
N PRO A 313 5.12 12.18 -3.37
CA PRO A 313 6.25 12.07 -4.28
C PRO A 313 5.90 11.12 -5.45
N LEU A 314 6.15 11.57 -6.67
CA LEU A 314 5.62 10.99 -7.91
C LEU A 314 6.26 9.64 -8.25
N THR A 315 7.58 9.50 -8.07
CA THR A 315 8.29 8.26 -8.40
C THR A 315 7.87 7.13 -7.47
N GLU A 316 7.68 7.42 -6.19
CA GLU A 316 7.30 6.43 -5.19
C GLU A 316 5.80 6.15 -5.18
N THR A 317 4.96 6.96 -5.85
CA THR A 317 3.51 6.72 -5.93
C THR A 317 2.86 6.50 -4.55
N ALA A 318 3.22 7.37 -3.60
CA ALA A 318 2.83 7.30 -2.20
C ALA A 318 2.20 8.59 -1.71
N ILE A 319 1.48 8.53 -0.60
CA ILE A 319 1.14 9.69 0.23
C ILE A 319 2.05 9.64 1.46
N ALA A 320 2.82 10.70 1.67
CA ALA A 320 3.74 10.83 2.77
C ALA A 320 3.37 12.05 3.63
N SER A 321 3.83 11.99 4.87
CA SER A 321 3.65 13.05 5.86
C SER A 321 4.98 13.38 6.52
N TRP A 322 5.16 14.65 6.82
CA TRP A 322 6.33 15.12 7.54
C TRP A 322 5.99 16.35 8.38
N ASN A 323 6.29 16.26 9.67
CA ASN A 323 6.20 17.39 10.58
C ASN A 323 7.56 18.09 10.69
N PRO A 324 7.73 19.33 10.19
CA PRO A 324 9.04 20.00 10.22
C PRO A 324 9.53 20.38 11.63
N HIS A 325 8.64 20.39 12.64
CA HIS A 325 9.00 20.78 14.00
C HIS A 325 9.47 19.58 14.84
N SER A 326 8.71 18.48 14.83
CA SER A 326 9.10 17.25 15.52
C SER A 326 10.03 16.35 14.71
N ASN A 327 10.19 16.66 13.41
CA ASN A 327 10.85 15.85 12.41
C ASN A 327 10.26 14.43 12.24
N ASN A 328 9.01 14.22 12.70
CA ASN A 328 8.31 12.96 12.51
C ASN A 328 7.93 12.79 11.03
N GLN A 329 8.22 11.62 10.45
CA GLN A 329 7.94 11.28 9.06
C GLN A 329 7.21 9.95 9.00
N ARG A 330 6.21 9.85 8.12
CA ARG A 330 5.43 8.62 7.95
C ARG A 330 4.90 8.53 6.52
N ILE A 331 5.00 7.35 5.91
CA ILE A 331 4.22 7.02 4.73
C ILE A 331 2.79 6.71 5.19
N ILE A 332 1.83 7.51 4.75
CA ILE A 332 0.41 7.36 5.10
C ILE A 332 -0.18 6.20 4.30
N ALA A 333 0.06 6.19 3.00
CA ALA A 333 -0.46 5.16 2.12
C ALA A 333 0.44 4.97 0.90
N TYR A 334 0.55 3.74 0.43
CA TYR A 334 1.28 3.37 -0.78
C TYR A 334 0.36 2.57 -1.71
N GLN A 335 0.14 3.08 -2.92
CA GLN A 335 -0.76 2.47 -3.91
C GLN A 335 -0.23 2.75 -5.33
N PRO A 336 0.69 1.95 -5.86
CA PRO A 336 1.40 2.27 -7.11
C PRO A 336 0.50 2.39 -8.34
N GLU A 337 -0.63 1.69 -8.36
CA GLU A 337 -1.64 1.84 -9.41
C GLU A 337 -2.53 3.06 -9.22
N GLN A 338 -2.90 3.36 -7.97
CA GLN A 338 -3.88 4.38 -7.68
C GLN A 338 -3.26 5.77 -7.53
N PHE A 339 -2.00 5.89 -7.12
CA PHE A 339 -1.31 7.16 -6.78
C PHE A 339 -0.22 7.56 -7.80
N GLN A 340 -0.35 7.16 -9.07
CA GLN A 340 0.64 7.45 -10.11
C GLN A 340 0.93 8.97 -10.25
N PHE A 341 -0.10 9.80 -10.41
CA PHE A 341 0.05 11.25 -10.43
C PHE A 341 -1.02 11.91 -9.58
N VAL A 342 -0.70 12.09 -8.29
CA VAL A 342 -1.58 12.77 -7.33
C VAL A 342 -1.58 14.27 -7.61
N ALA A 343 -2.63 14.73 -8.29
CA ALA A 343 -2.83 16.10 -8.73
C ALA A 343 -3.32 17.04 -7.62
N GLU A 344 -3.93 16.51 -6.56
CA GLU A 344 -4.30 17.33 -5.40
C GLU A 344 -4.44 16.47 -4.15
N LEU A 345 -4.08 17.05 -3.01
CA LEU A 345 -4.26 16.52 -1.66
C LEU A 345 -4.96 17.59 -0.82
N ARG A 346 -5.94 17.20 -0.01
CA ARG A 346 -6.61 18.08 0.96
C ARG A 346 -6.97 17.31 2.21
N LEU A 347 -6.80 17.93 3.38
CA LEU A 347 -7.60 17.53 4.54
C LEU A 347 -8.94 18.24 4.48
N VAL A 348 -10.00 17.51 4.74
CA VAL A 348 -11.36 18.05 4.69
C VAL A 348 -11.93 18.07 6.10
N ASP A 349 -11.88 19.23 6.77
CA ASP A 349 -12.36 19.39 8.15
C ASP A 349 -13.85 18.98 8.31
N ARG A 350 -14.65 19.17 7.25
CA ARG A 350 -16.08 18.78 7.19
C ARG A 350 -16.30 17.28 6.91
N ASP A 351 -15.23 16.50 6.85
CA ASP A 351 -15.19 15.05 6.73
C ASP A 351 -14.21 14.50 7.76
N ASP A 352 -14.30 14.97 9.00
CA ASP A 352 -13.48 14.55 10.15
C ASP A 352 -11.96 14.72 9.95
N GLY A 353 -11.55 15.62 9.06
CA GLY A 353 -10.14 15.82 8.73
C GLY A 353 -9.55 14.70 7.86
N ASN A 354 -10.38 13.88 7.22
CA ASN A 354 -9.94 12.84 6.29
C ASN A 354 -9.14 13.43 5.13
N ILE A 355 -8.18 12.66 4.63
CA ILE A 355 -7.32 13.06 3.53
C ILE A 355 -8.00 12.67 2.23
N TRP A 356 -8.39 13.66 1.44
CA TRP A 356 -8.90 13.46 0.10
C TRP A 356 -7.81 13.72 -0.91
N LEU A 357 -7.81 12.94 -1.99
CA LEU A 357 -6.88 13.14 -3.09
C LEU A 357 -7.51 12.90 -4.46
N LEU A 358 -6.99 13.63 -5.44
CA LEU A 358 -7.26 13.42 -6.85
C LEU A 358 -6.00 12.82 -7.46
N SER A 359 -6.12 11.61 -7.99
CA SER A 359 -5.05 10.93 -8.69
C SER A 359 -5.41 10.70 -10.16
N THR A 360 -4.44 10.91 -11.02
CA THR A 360 -4.57 10.76 -12.47
C THR A 360 -3.42 9.93 -13.03
N ARG A 361 -3.47 9.64 -14.33
CA ARG A 361 -2.34 9.10 -15.09
C ARG A 361 -1.78 10.17 -16.03
N PHE A 362 -1.36 11.30 -15.44
CA PHE A 362 -0.94 12.48 -16.19
C PHE A 362 0.23 12.19 -17.14
N GLN A 363 1.17 11.31 -16.78
CA GLN A 363 2.27 10.90 -17.63
C GLN A 363 1.77 10.23 -18.94
N LYS A 364 0.72 9.41 -18.86
CA LYS A 364 0.08 8.81 -20.04
C LYS A 364 -0.66 9.87 -20.86
N PHE A 365 -1.36 10.82 -20.21
CA PHE A 365 -2.01 11.96 -20.86
C PHE A 365 -1.01 12.88 -21.59
N PHE A 366 0.11 13.18 -20.94
CA PHE A 366 1.16 14.02 -21.50
C PHE A 366 1.77 13.38 -22.74
N ASN A 367 2.05 12.07 -22.69
CA ASN A 367 2.61 11.30 -23.80
C ASN A 367 1.56 10.86 -24.85
N ARG A 368 0.28 11.26 -24.71
CA ARG A 368 -0.83 10.85 -25.60
C ARG A 368 -1.00 9.32 -25.70
N ARG A 369 -0.81 8.62 -24.58
CA ARG A 369 -0.91 7.14 -24.44
C ARG A 369 -2.00 6.71 -23.44
N VAL A 370 -3.03 7.54 -23.24
CA VAL A 370 -4.14 7.19 -22.34
C VAL A 370 -4.92 6.01 -22.93
N ASN A 371 -5.11 4.96 -22.14
CA ASN A 371 -5.88 3.78 -22.52
C ASN A 371 -7.30 3.89 -21.95
N ASN A 372 -8.32 3.94 -22.80
CA ASN A 372 -9.72 4.04 -22.37
C ASN A 372 -10.30 2.74 -21.79
N GLN A 373 -9.55 1.64 -21.84
CA GLN A 373 -9.89 0.36 -21.21
C GLN A 373 -9.38 0.26 -19.76
N GLU A 374 -8.55 1.21 -19.32
CA GLU A 374 -7.98 1.25 -17.97
C GLU A 374 -8.53 2.42 -17.17
N ILE A 375 -8.61 2.29 -15.84
CA ILE A 375 -8.96 3.41 -14.96
C ILE A 375 -7.78 4.39 -14.88
N ASN A 376 -7.99 5.60 -15.40
CA ASN A 376 -6.97 6.63 -15.46
C ASN A 376 -7.13 7.71 -14.39
N LEU A 377 -8.34 7.90 -13.87
CA LEU A 377 -8.70 9.05 -13.02
C LEU A 377 -9.40 8.54 -11.76
N ARG A 378 -9.04 9.07 -10.59
CA ARG A 378 -9.57 8.64 -9.29
C ARG A 378 -9.71 9.80 -8.33
N ILE A 379 -10.83 9.86 -7.61
CA ILE A 379 -10.99 10.64 -6.37
C ILE A 379 -11.02 9.63 -5.24
N LEU A 380 -10.09 9.77 -4.30
CA LEU A 380 -9.87 8.81 -3.21
C LEU A 380 -9.93 9.55 -1.87
N ARG A 381 -10.26 8.82 -0.82
CA ARG A 381 -10.29 9.30 0.55
C ARG A 381 -9.54 8.33 1.46
N ILE A 382 -8.61 8.84 2.26
CA ILE A 382 -7.96 8.12 3.34
C ILE A 382 -8.59 8.61 4.65
N ARG A 383 -9.09 7.69 5.46
CA ARG A 383 -9.71 7.98 6.76
C ARG A 383 -9.14 7.08 7.85
N PRO A 384 -9.11 7.53 9.12
CA PRO A 384 -8.86 6.64 10.24
C PRO A 384 -9.91 5.53 10.28
N GLU A 385 -9.50 4.35 10.74
CA GLU A 385 -10.37 3.23 10.98
C GLU A 385 -11.20 3.50 12.26
N SER A 386 -12.31 4.21 12.11
CA SER A 386 -13.24 4.47 13.21
C SER A 386 -14.08 3.23 13.53
N ARG A 387 -14.15 2.90 14.83
CA ARG A 387 -15.10 1.93 15.41
C ARG A 387 -16.46 2.62 15.54
N ASP A 388 -17.39 2.39 14.62
CA ASP A 388 -18.79 2.69 14.90
C ASP A 388 -19.78 1.67 14.31
N HIS A 389 -20.85 1.45 15.07
CA HIS A 389 -21.77 0.32 15.06
C HIS A 389 -22.82 0.37 13.91
N SER A 390 -23.06 -0.79 13.28
CA SER A 390 -24.21 -1.36 12.52
C SER A 390 -25.43 -0.51 12.08
N PRO A 391 -26.40 -1.06 11.29
CA PRO A 391 -26.36 -1.78 9.99
C PRO A 391 -27.37 -1.15 8.97
N VAL A 392 -27.41 -1.59 7.70
CA VAL A 392 -28.64 -1.76 6.85
C VAL A 392 -28.26 -2.23 5.41
N PRO A 393 -29.11 -3.02 4.72
CA PRO A 393 -28.69 -4.08 3.79
C PRO A 393 -29.09 -3.92 2.29
N HIS A 394 -28.48 -4.79 1.46
CA HIS A 394 -28.80 -5.18 0.06
C HIS A 394 -28.43 -4.15 -1.04
N ARG A 395 -27.91 -4.51 -2.22
CA ARG A 395 -28.19 -5.64 -3.12
C ARG A 395 -26.97 -5.99 -3.98
N LEU A 396 -26.78 -7.28 -4.23
CA LEU A 396 -25.99 -7.83 -5.33
C LEU A 396 -26.73 -7.59 -6.67
N ASP A 397 -26.00 -7.22 -7.72
CA ASP A 397 -26.26 -7.75 -9.07
C ASP A 397 -24.94 -7.87 -9.86
N PRO A 398 -24.81 -8.89 -10.74
CA PRO A 398 -23.54 -9.37 -11.31
C PRO A 398 -23.31 -8.87 -12.74
N TYR A 399 -22.15 -9.26 -13.32
CA TYR A 399 -21.65 -8.97 -14.67
C TYR A 399 -20.98 -7.59 -14.79
N ALA A 400 -19.71 -7.43 -15.18
CA ALA A 400 -18.94 -8.21 -16.13
C ALA A 400 -17.45 -8.31 -15.75
N LEU A 401 -16.90 -9.45 -16.12
CA LEU A 401 -15.53 -9.94 -15.97
C LEU A 401 -14.83 -9.86 -17.34
N ASN A 402 -13.49 -9.77 -17.30
CA ASN A 402 -12.47 -10.26 -18.28
C ASN A 402 -11.62 -9.14 -18.91
N LEU A 403 -10.27 -9.20 -19.01
CA LEU A 403 -9.11 -10.02 -18.55
C LEU A 403 -7.92 -9.44 -19.39
N TYR A 404 -6.66 -9.32 -18.93
CA TYR A 404 -5.57 -10.32 -18.96
C TYR A 404 -4.31 -9.69 -18.28
N ASN A 405 -3.67 -10.29 -17.25
CA ASN A 405 -2.58 -11.32 -17.20
C ASN A 405 -1.14 -10.78 -17.45
N ASN A 406 0.01 -11.16 -16.87
CA ASN A 406 0.54 -12.09 -15.84
C ASN A 406 1.98 -11.58 -15.49
N THR A 407 2.49 -11.61 -14.26
CA THR A 407 3.27 -12.71 -13.63
C THR A 407 3.34 -12.50 -12.10
N LEU A 408 3.51 -13.59 -11.36
CA LEU A 408 3.08 -13.76 -9.97
C LEU A 408 4.17 -13.54 -8.88
N PRO A 409 3.77 -13.34 -7.62
CA PRO A 409 4.61 -13.40 -6.42
C PRO A 409 5.26 -14.77 -6.22
N LEU A 410 6.58 -14.82 -6.00
CA LEU A 410 7.37 -16.06 -6.02
C LEU A 410 8.27 -16.30 -4.79
N LEU A 411 8.05 -15.65 -3.63
CA LEU A 411 9.07 -15.62 -2.54
C LEU A 411 8.67 -16.12 -1.14
N LEU A 412 7.45 -16.62 -0.90
CA LEU A 412 6.93 -16.74 0.47
C LEU A 412 7.15 -18.08 1.21
N THR A 413 7.65 -19.14 0.55
CA THR A 413 7.98 -20.41 1.23
C THR A 413 9.41 -20.44 1.77
N LEU A 414 10.30 -19.70 1.12
CA LEU A 414 11.75 -19.85 1.26
C LEU A 414 12.34 -19.00 2.41
N ILE A 415 11.51 -18.42 3.28
CA ILE A 415 11.99 -17.48 4.31
C ILE A 415 11.46 -17.79 5.72
N GLN A 416 12.29 -17.59 6.74
CA GLN A 416 11.93 -17.73 8.16
C GLN A 416 12.58 -16.64 9.00
N ILE A 417 11.86 -16.10 9.98
CA ILE A 417 12.43 -15.19 10.99
C ILE A 417 12.56 -15.98 12.28
N ASP A 418 13.70 -15.87 12.94
CA ASP A 418 13.95 -16.51 14.24
C ASP A 418 13.73 -15.55 15.42
N GLU A 419 13.81 -16.08 16.64
CA GLU A 419 13.61 -15.34 17.90
C GLU A 419 14.63 -14.20 18.14
N CYS A 420 15.59 -14.03 17.23
CA CYS A 420 16.70 -13.09 17.32
C CYS A 420 16.68 -12.05 16.22
N ASP A 421 15.53 -11.90 15.55
CA ASP A 421 15.32 -10.95 14.46
C ASP A 421 16.33 -11.14 13.32
N ARG A 422 16.59 -12.41 12.97
CA ARG A 422 17.37 -12.75 11.78
C ARG A 422 16.45 -13.32 10.72
N LEU A 423 16.49 -12.76 9.51
CA LEU A 423 15.79 -13.31 8.36
C LEU A 423 16.66 -14.34 7.66
N TRP A 424 16.20 -15.57 7.67
CA TRP A 424 16.76 -16.69 6.93
C TRP A 424 16.07 -16.82 5.58
N VAL A 425 16.84 -16.89 4.49
CA VAL A 425 16.36 -17.00 3.10
C VAL A 425 17.01 -18.21 2.44
N LEU A 426 16.21 -19.07 1.84
CA LEU A 426 16.61 -20.29 1.16
C LEU A 426 16.55 -20.08 -0.35
N ASP A 427 17.71 -19.95 -0.98
CA ASP A 427 17.84 -19.93 -2.43
C ASP A 427 17.92 -21.37 -2.94
N THR A 428 16.95 -21.79 -3.77
CA THR A 428 16.88 -23.16 -4.29
C THR A 428 17.91 -23.42 -5.41
N GLY A 429 18.43 -22.36 -6.03
CA GLY A 429 19.30 -22.43 -7.19
C GLY A 429 18.69 -23.13 -8.41
N LYS A 430 17.35 -23.19 -8.49
CA LYS A 430 16.58 -23.80 -9.58
C LYS A 430 15.64 -22.80 -10.22
N ILE A 431 15.68 -22.58 -11.54
CA ILE A 431 14.63 -21.95 -12.38
C ILE A 431 13.79 -23.06 -12.96
N GLU A 432 12.48 -23.06 -12.75
CA GLU A 432 11.61 -24.17 -13.15
C GLU A 432 12.13 -25.48 -12.57
N GLU A 433 12.48 -26.44 -13.43
CA GLU A 433 13.13 -27.68 -13.04
C GLU A 433 14.67 -27.64 -13.23
N GLU A 434 15.20 -26.57 -13.80
CA GLU A 434 16.60 -26.43 -14.17
C GLU A 434 17.46 -25.85 -13.04
N HIS A 435 18.49 -26.59 -12.63
CA HIS A 435 19.47 -26.10 -11.67
C HIS A 435 20.51 -25.21 -12.32
N VAL A 436 20.35 -23.92 -12.10
CA VAL A 436 21.17 -22.87 -12.67
C VAL A 436 22.34 -22.47 -11.77
N CYS A 437 22.21 -22.60 -10.45
CA CYS A 437 23.30 -22.40 -9.50
C CYS A 437 23.21 -23.35 -8.28
N PRO A 438 24.25 -23.44 -7.44
CA PRO A 438 24.15 -24.16 -6.17
C PRO A 438 23.15 -23.46 -5.24
N ALA A 439 22.24 -24.24 -4.65
CA ALA A 439 21.33 -23.76 -3.59
C ALA A 439 22.11 -23.09 -2.45
N GLN A 440 21.51 -22.09 -1.80
CA GLN A 440 22.15 -21.33 -0.73
C GLN A 440 21.19 -21.06 0.43
N LEU A 441 21.72 -20.98 1.64
CA LEU A 441 21.03 -20.48 2.82
C LEU A 441 21.68 -19.17 3.24
N LEU A 442 20.88 -18.11 3.31
CA LEU A 442 21.29 -16.76 3.66
C LEU A 442 20.67 -16.36 5.00
N ALA A 443 21.38 -15.57 5.79
CA ALA A 443 20.85 -14.97 7.00
C ALA A 443 21.15 -13.46 7.00
N PHE A 444 20.14 -12.66 7.29
CA PHE A 444 20.23 -11.20 7.37
C PHE A 444 19.85 -10.73 8.77
N ASP A 445 20.55 -9.72 9.25
CA ASP A 445 20.21 -9.01 10.47
C ASP A 445 19.08 -8.02 10.15
N LEU A 446 17.93 -8.17 10.79
CA LEU A 446 16.79 -7.33 10.50
C LEU A 446 16.83 -5.96 11.21
N HIS A 447 17.85 -5.64 12.02
CA HIS A 447 18.02 -4.28 12.57
C HIS A 447 18.95 -3.42 11.71
N THR A 448 19.93 -4.05 11.08
CA THR A 448 20.99 -3.39 10.33
C THR A 448 20.91 -3.61 8.82
N ASP A 449 19.99 -4.47 8.38
CA ASP A 449 19.76 -4.89 6.99
C ASP A 449 21.01 -5.50 6.33
N ARG A 450 21.92 -6.06 7.15
CA ARG A 450 23.18 -6.64 6.69
C ARG A 450 23.11 -8.14 6.55
N LEU A 451 23.75 -8.67 5.51
CA LEU A 451 23.99 -10.10 5.37
C LEU A 451 24.92 -10.58 6.50
N LEU A 452 24.39 -11.41 7.39
CA LEU A 452 25.13 -12.06 8.47
C LEU A 452 25.85 -13.32 7.97
N LYS A 453 25.17 -14.11 7.12
CA LYS A 453 25.67 -15.43 6.72
C LYS A 453 25.22 -15.82 5.33
N ARG A 454 26.12 -16.52 4.62
CA ARG A 454 25.85 -17.17 3.34
C ARG A 454 26.45 -18.57 3.35
N VAL A 455 25.61 -19.58 3.18
CA VAL A 455 25.99 -20.99 3.19
C VAL A 455 25.63 -21.57 1.84
N LYS A 456 26.62 -22.04 1.07
CA LYS A 456 26.35 -22.78 -0.16
C LYS A 456 26.04 -24.23 0.18
N ILE A 457 24.93 -24.75 -0.34
CA ILE A 457 24.50 -26.13 -0.15
C ILE A 457 25.05 -26.96 -1.32
N PRO A 458 25.94 -27.94 -1.08
CA PRO A 458 26.47 -28.80 -2.12
C PRO A 458 25.36 -29.56 -2.87
N ARG A 459 25.53 -29.77 -4.18
CA ARG A 459 24.57 -30.54 -5.00
C ARG A 459 24.31 -31.95 -4.45
N SER A 460 25.30 -32.57 -3.82
CA SER A 460 25.17 -33.90 -3.19
C SER A 460 24.30 -33.91 -1.93
N ILE A 461 24.02 -32.75 -1.34
CA ILE A 461 23.13 -32.57 -0.18
C ILE A 461 21.77 -32.04 -0.62
N ALA A 462 21.76 -31.14 -1.60
CA ALA A 462 20.56 -30.51 -2.14
C ALA A 462 19.66 -31.47 -2.96
N ARG A 463 20.10 -32.70 -3.21
CA ARG A 463 19.38 -33.67 -4.02
C ARG A 463 19.34 -35.03 -3.35
N ASN A 464 18.25 -35.74 -3.58
CA ASN A 464 18.12 -37.14 -3.24
C ASN A 464 19.17 -37.95 -4.00
N THR A 465 19.86 -38.84 -3.28
CA THR A 465 20.98 -39.61 -3.84
C THR A 465 20.56 -40.66 -4.88
N LEU A 466 19.29 -41.09 -4.85
CA LEU A 466 18.74 -42.10 -5.75
C LEU A 466 18.02 -41.47 -6.94
N THR A 467 17.13 -40.50 -6.70
CA THR A 467 16.32 -39.89 -7.76
C THR A 467 17.03 -38.71 -8.43
N ASN A 468 18.07 -38.16 -7.80
CA ASN A 468 18.76 -36.93 -8.22
C ASN A 468 17.80 -35.72 -8.35
N GLN A 469 16.62 -35.80 -7.74
CA GLN A 469 15.67 -34.70 -7.62
C GLN A 469 15.90 -33.95 -6.30
N GLY A 470 15.49 -32.69 -6.28
CA GLY A 470 15.59 -31.85 -5.10
C GLY A 470 14.96 -30.47 -5.35
N LEU A 471 14.11 -30.03 -4.43
CA LEU A 471 13.50 -28.71 -4.43
C LEU A 471 13.24 -28.31 -2.97
N PHE A 472 14.04 -27.35 -2.50
CA PHE A 472 13.87 -26.82 -1.16
C PHE A 472 12.63 -25.91 -1.08
N VAL A 473 11.85 -26.06 0.00
CA VAL A 473 10.64 -25.25 0.20
C VAL A 473 10.63 -24.56 1.57
N THR A 474 10.51 -25.30 2.67
CA THR A 474 10.21 -24.73 3.99
C THR A 474 11.46 -24.75 4.89
N PRO A 475 12.04 -23.60 5.27
CA PRO A 475 13.02 -23.51 6.35
C PRO A 475 12.33 -23.35 7.72
N VAL A 476 12.81 -24.08 8.73
CA VAL A 476 12.46 -23.88 10.14
C VAL A 476 13.74 -23.65 10.93
N VAL A 477 13.76 -22.59 11.74
CA VAL A 477 14.96 -22.16 12.46
C VAL A 477 14.77 -22.36 13.96
N GLU A 478 15.66 -23.13 14.57
CA GLU A 478 15.79 -23.26 16.02
C GLU A 478 17.01 -22.46 16.48
N THR A 479 16.81 -21.54 17.41
CA THR A 479 17.89 -20.72 17.98
C THR A 479 17.96 -20.92 19.49
N GLU A 480 19.18 -21.07 20.02
CA GLU A 480 19.43 -21.20 21.45
C GLU A 480 20.51 -20.22 21.92
N GLY A 481 20.39 -19.82 23.20
CA GLY A 481 21.35 -18.96 23.89
C GLY A 481 20.97 -17.49 23.84
N VAL A 482 21.38 -16.74 24.87
CA VAL A 482 21.03 -15.32 25.07
C VAL A 482 21.48 -14.42 23.91
N ASN A 483 22.59 -14.79 23.24
CA ASN A 483 23.10 -14.09 22.07
C ASN A 483 22.91 -14.89 20.77
N CYS A 484 21.99 -15.86 20.75
CA CYS A 484 21.63 -16.59 19.53
C CYS A 484 22.80 -17.37 18.92
N GLU A 485 23.68 -17.88 19.79
CA GLU A 485 24.99 -18.43 19.42
C GLU A 485 24.89 -19.81 18.76
N LYS A 486 23.83 -20.56 19.08
CA LYS A 486 23.54 -21.85 18.47
C LYS A 486 22.32 -21.74 17.59
N THR A 487 22.44 -22.21 16.35
CA THR A 487 21.33 -22.15 15.40
C THR A 487 21.30 -23.39 14.54
N HIS A 488 20.16 -24.05 14.53
CA HIS A 488 19.85 -25.14 13.62
C HIS A 488 18.81 -24.68 12.60
N VAL A 489 19.01 -25.03 11.34
CA VAL A 489 18.05 -24.76 10.26
C VAL A 489 17.67 -26.07 9.60
N TYR A 490 16.38 -26.38 9.64
CA TYR A 490 15.78 -27.56 9.01
C TYR A 490 15.14 -27.13 7.70
N MET A 491 15.49 -27.77 6.59
CA MET A 491 15.05 -27.41 5.25
C MET A 491 14.38 -28.62 4.60
N ALA A 492 13.08 -28.50 4.30
CA ALA A 492 12.32 -29.53 3.62
C ALA A 492 12.68 -29.58 2.13
N ASP A 493 12.93 -30.78 1.62
CA ASP A 493 13.09 -31.07 0.20
C ASP A 493 11.90 -31.90 -0.30
N THR A 494 10.99 -31.24 -1.01
CA THR A 494 9.68 -31.80 -1.40
C THR A 494 9.83 -32.85 -2.51
N THR A 495 10.58 -32.56 -3.57
CA THR A 495 10.75 -33.49 -4.70
C THR A 495 11.80 -34.57 -4.42
N GLY A 496 12.77 -34.28 -3.56
CA GLY A 496 13.75 -35.26 -3.11
C GLY A 496 13.30 -36.09 -1.90
N ASN A 497 12.13 -35.83 -1.32
CA ASN A 497 11.59 -36.55 -0.14
C ASN A 497 12.58 -36.60 1.04
N GLY A 498 13.24 -35.48 1.34
CA GLY A 498 14.32 -35.44 2.33
C GLY A 498 14.29 -34.22 3.25
N LEU A 499 15.04 -34.31 4.35
CA LEU A 499 15.22 -33.21 5.29
C LEU A 499 16.71 -32.83 5.36
N VAL A 500 17.06 -31.58 5.07
CA VAL A 500 18.44 -31.09 5.18
C VAL A 500 18.58 -30.26 6.44
N ILE A 501 19.65 -30.51 7.20
CA ILE A 501 19.91 -29.84 8.48
C ILE A 501 21.22 -29.08 8.39
N TYR A 502 21.19 -27.84 8.84
CA TYR A 502 22.35 -26.99 9.09
C TYR A 502 22.48 -26.74 10.59
N ASN A 503 23.67 -26.89 11.19
CA ASN A 503 23.88 -26.61 12.62
C ASN A 503 24.70 -25.35 12.91
N GLY A 504 24.83 -24.45 11.92
CA GLY A 504 25.73 -23.30 12.01
C GLY A 504 27.14 -23.56 11.47
N THR A 505 27.53 -24.81 11.23
CA THR A 505 28.85 -25.18 10.68
C THR A 505 28.77 -26.22 9.56
N THR A 506 28.03 -27.30 9.77
CA THR A 506 27.94 -28.45 8.87
C THR A 506 26.53 -28.60 8.32
N LEU A 507 26.44 -29.16 7.11
CA LEU A 507 25.21 -29.53 6.43
C LEU A 507 25.16 -31.05 6.25
N TRP A 508 24.00 -31.66 6.44
CA TRP A 508 23.75 -33.06 6.09
C TRP A 508 22.29 -33.29 5.72
N ARG A 509 22.03 -34.37 4.98
CA ARG A 509 20.71 -34.76 4.48
C ARG A 509 20.24 -36.02 5.20
N LEU A 510 18.96 -36.04 5.58
CA LEU A 510 18.25 -37.20 6.08
C LEU A 510 17.25 -37.70 5.04
N GLU A 511 17.23 -39.01 4.86
CA GLU A 511 16.27 -39.72 4.01
C GLU A 511 15.43 -40.62 4.92
N SER A 512 14.10 -40.60 4.77
CA SER A 512 13.19 -41.44 5.54
C SER A 512 11.90 -41.65 4.75
N PRO A 513 11.29 -42.84 4.77
CA PRO A 513 9.95 -43.04 4.21
C PRO A 513 8.91 -42.11 4.82
N ALA A 514 9.13 -41.60 6.04
CA ALA A 514 8.26 -40.63 6.70
C ALA A 514 8.22 -39.25 5.98
N PHE A 515 9.17 -38.99 5.08
CA PHE A 515 9.23 -37.76 4.28
C PHE A 515 8.64 -37.93 2.88
N ALA A 516 8.36 -39.16 2.47
CA ALA A 516 7.82 -39.46 1.16
C ALA A 516 6.30 -39.26 1.12
N PHE A 517 5.80 -38.84 -0.03
CA PHE A 517 4.36 -38.79 -0.29
C PHE A 517 3.73 -40.19 -0.26
N GLN A 518 2.41 -40.23 -0.11
CA GLN A 518 1.59 -41.43 -0.22
C GLN A 518 0.77 -41.35 -1.50
N GLU A 519 0.92 -42.35 -2.38
CA GLU A 519 0.18 -42.43 -3.64
C GLU A 519 -1.35 -42.31 -3.46
N ALA A 520 -1.88 -42.92 -2.39
CA ALA A 520 -3.31 -42.87 -2.06
C ALA A 520 -3.81 -41.45 -1.71
N ALA A 521 -2.91 -40.53 -1.36
CA ALA A 521 -3.19 -39.15 -1.01
C ALA A 521 -2.69 -38.14 -2.07
N ALA A 522 -2.14 -38.62 -3.20
CA ALA A 522 -1.59 -37.76 -4.24
C ALA A 522 -2.65 -37.08 -5.11
N ASN A 523 -3.90 -37.58 -5.09
CA ASN A 523 -5.02 -36.93 -5.74
C ASN A 523 -5.68 -35.91 -4.81
N PHE A 524 -5.63 -34.64 -5.20
CA PHE A 524 -6.23 -33.52 -4.49
C PHE A 524 -7.60 -33.21 -5.07
N THR A 525 -8.56 -32.93 -4.20
CA THR A 525 -9.88 -32.42 -4.57
C THR A 525 -10.15 -31.15 -3.82
N VAL A 526 -10.45 -30.09 -4.56
CA VAL A 526 -10.41 -28.73 -4.06
C VAL A 526 -11.51 -27.94 -4.77
N ALA A 527 -12.56 -27.53 -4.05
CA ALA A 527 -13.68 -26.77 -4.62
C ALA A 527 -14.27 -27.38 -5.93
N GLY A 528 -14.21 -28.71 -6.08
CA GLY A 528 -14.66 -29.45 -7.27
C GLY A 528 -13.61 -29.64 -8.37
N ASP A 529 -12.44 -29.01 -8.25
CA ASP A 529 -11.29 -29.24 -9.12
C ASP A 529 -10.48 -30.45 -8.61
N HIS A 530 -9.95 -31.26 -9.54
CA HIS A 530 -9.15 -32.44 -9.23
C HIS A 530 -7.78 -32.34 -9.91
N PHE A 531 -6.70 -32.52 -9.14
CA PHE A 531 -5.33 -32.50 -9.66
C PHE A 531 -4.43 -33.45 -8.87
N TYR A 532 -3.29 -33.81 -9.44
CA TYR A 532 -2.33 -34.74 -8.86
C TYR A 532 -1.08 -33.98 -8.39
N LEU A 533 -0.62 -34.26 -7.18
CA LEU A 533 0.69 -33.85 -6.67
C LEU A 533 1.28 -34.98 -5.82
N ASP A 534 2.56 -35.27 -6.04
CA ASP A 534 3.34 -36.27 -5.31
C ASP A 534 4.41 -35.62 -4.42
N ASP A 535 4.13 -34.41 -3.96
CA ASP A 535 5.04 -33.65 -3.10
C ASP A 535 5.24 -34.31 -1.74
N GLY A 536 6.52 -34.52 -1.40
CA GLY A 536 7.00 -35.04 -0.14
C GLY A 536 6.90 -34.05 1.02
N VAL A 537 7.84 -34.17 1.97
CA VAL A 537 7.90 -33.32 3.16
C VAL A 537 7.87 -31.84 2.79
N LEU A 538 6.92 -31.11 3.40
CA LEU A 538 6.64 -29.73 3.03
C LEU A 538 6.17 -28.90 4.23
N GLY A 539 5.15 -29.40 4.95
CA GLY A 539 4.74 -28.76 6.19
C GLY A 539 5.76 -29.05 7.28
N MET A 540 6.29 -28.03 7.95
CA MET A 540 7.14 -28.18 9.14
C MET A 540 6.86 -27.10 10.18
N ALA A 541 6.91 -27.45 11.47
CA ALA A 541 6.75 -26.53 12.58
C ALA A 541 7.56 -26.97 13.80
N LEU A 542 8.15 -26.01 14.51
CA LEU A 542 8.92 -26.28 15.72
C LEU A 542 8.08 -25.97 16.97
N SER A 543 7.85 -26.96 17.83
CA SER A 543 7.09 -26.79 19.08
C SER A 543 7.78 -25.83 20.04
N PRO A 544 7.11 -25.20 21.01
CA PRO A 544 7.81 -24.63 22.15
C PRO A 544 8.58 -25.73 22.94
N PRO A 545 9.50 -25.35 23.84
CA PRO A 545 10.18 -26.31 24.72
C PRO A 545 9.19 -27.15 25.52
N VAL A 546 9.39 -28.47 25.56
CA VAL A 546 8.48 -29.42 26.23
C VAL A 546 8.43 -29.19 27.75
N SER A 547 9.53 -28.75 28.35
CA SER A 547 9.62 -28.44 29.77
C SER A 547 10.71 -27.41 30.03
N PRO A 548 10.56 -26.52 31.04
CA PRO A 548 11.64 -25.63 31.47
C PRO A 548 12.92 -26.36 31.91
N ARG A 549 12.84 -27.68 32.18
CA ARG A 549 13.97 -28.52 32.59
C ARG A 549 14.56 -29.35 31.45
N GLU A 550 13.82 -29.55 30.37
CA GLU A 550 14.24 -30.36 29.22
C GLU A 550 14.42 -29.45 28.00
N ASN A 551 15.67 -29.32 27.54
CA ASN A 551 16.02 -28.36 26.49
C ASN A 551 15.81 -28.91 25.06
N TYR A 552 14.83 -29.80 24.85
CA TYR A 552 14.49 -30.29 23.51
C TYR A 552 13.07 -29.86 23.12
N ARG A 553 12.87 -29.76 21.80
CA ARG A 553 11.62 -29.39 21.15
C ARG A 553 11.21 -30.53 20.22
N HIS A 554 9.98 -30.49 19.71
CA HIS A 554 9.53 -31.38 18.65
C HIS A 554 9.47 -30.62 17.33
N LEU A 555 10.14 -31.14 16.30
CA LEU A 555 9.89 -30.74 14.92
C LEU A 555 8.72 -31.60 14.41
N MET A 556 7.57 -30.96 14.25
CA MET A 556 6.44 -31.55 13.53
C MET A 556 6.68 -31.37 12.04
N LEU A 557 6.49 -32.43 11.27
CA LEU A 557 6.66 -32.44 9.83
C LEU A 557 5.63 -33.35 9.17
N ARG A 558 5.30 -33.09 7.90
CA ARG A 558 4.48 -34.00 7.11
C ARG A 558 4.69 -33.83 5.60
N PRO A 559 4.58 -34.93 4.83
CA PRO A 559 4.44 -34.85 3.38
C PRO A 559 3.17 -34.10 2.98
N LEU A 560 3.17 -33.38 1.86
CA LEU A 560 1.99 -32.68 1.35
C LEU A 560 0.89 -33.68 1.00
N ALA A 561 1.23 -34.65 0.15
CA ALA A 561 0.35 -35.75 -0.25
C ALA A 561 0.39 -36.88 0.78
N SER A 562 -0.19 -36.64 1.96
CA SER A 562 -0.30 -37.63 3.04
C SER A 562 -1.39 -37.23 4.04
N PHE A 563 -2.01 -38.22 4.70
CA PHE A 563 -2.91 -38.01 5.84
C PHE A 563 -2.20 -38.14 7.19
N ASP A 564 -0.89 -38.38 7.17
CA ASP A 564 -0.11 -38.68 8.35
C ASP A 564 0.49 -37.41 8.98
N MET A 565 0.78 -37.51 10.27
CA MET A 565 1.54 -36.52 11.02
C MET A 565 2.83 -37.17 11.56
N VAL A 566 3.97 -36.50 11.38
CA VAL A 566 5.27 -36.99 11.85
C VAL A 566 5.85 -36.02 12.87
N SER A 567 6.46 -36.54 13.93
CA SER A 567 7.26 -35.75 14.86
C SER A 567 8.63 -36.35 15.11
N ALA A 568 9.62 -35.49 15.31
CA ALA A 568 10.97 -35.86 15.72
C ALA A 568 11.47 -34.92 16.82
N GLU A 569 12.18 -35.47 17.81
CA GLU A 569 12.83 -34.66 18.85
C GLU A 569 14.06 -33.93 18.27
N THR A 570 14.21 -32.65 18.58
CA THR A 570 15.35 -31.86 18.08
C THR A 570 16.69 -32.40 18.57
N SER A 571 16.75 -32.94 19.79
CA SER A 571 17.93 -33.60 20.35
C SER A 571 18.44 -34.77 19.49
N ASN A 572 17.53 -35.53 18.88
CA ASN A 572 17.84 -36.65 17.99
C ASN A 572 18.28 -36.11 16.61
N LEU A 573 17.60 -35.06 16.13
CA LEU A 573 17.94 -34.38 14.87
C LEU A 573 19.34 -33.74 14.92
N HIS A 574 19.77 -33.15 16.04
CA HIS A 574 21.12 -32.57 16.17
C HIS A 574 22.22 -33.62 16.02
N GLN A 575 21.96 -34.85 16.48
CA GLN A 575 22.92 -35.97 16.43
C GLN A 575 22.79 -36.81 15.15
N SER A 576 21.86 -36.47 14.27
CA SER A 576 21.47 -37.30 13.13
C SER A 576 22.52 -37.46 12.02
N HIS A 577 23.60 -36.67 12.07
CA HIS A 577 24.76 -36.84 11.19
C HIS A 577 25.56 -38.12 11.50
N SER A 578 25.39 -38.70 12.69
CA SER A 578 26.13 -39.90 13.15
C SER A 578 25.25 -40.97 13.82
N ALA A 579 23.97 -40.68 14.07
CA ALA A 579 23.03 -41.60 14.70
C ALA A 579 21.67 -41.64 13.95
N PRO A 580 20.94 -42.77 13.98
CA PRO A 580 19.60 -42.84 13.39
C PRO A 580 18.60 -41.99 14.19
N VAL A 581 17.68 -41.34 13.49
CA VAL A 581 16.60 -40.54 14.09
C VAL A 581 15.37 -41.42 14.31
N ARG A 582 14.74 -41.27 15.47
CA ARG A 582 13.42 -41.88 15.74
C ARG A 582 12.33 -40.88 15.38
N TYR A 583 11.42 -41.31 14.51
CA TYR A 583 10.23 -40.56 14.12
C TYR A 583 9.01 -41.18 14.79
N THR A 584 8.13 -40.34 15.33
CA THR A 584 6.78 -40.77 15.73
C THR A 584 5.85 -40.48 14.58
N LEU A 585 5.29 -41.54 13.98
CA LEU A 585 4.33 -41.45 12.89
C LEU A 585 2.93 -41.75 13.43
N VAL A 586 1.99 -40.85 13.18
CA VAL A 586 0.57 -41.08 13.43
C VAL A 586 -0.13 -41.14 12.08
N SER A 587 -0.43 -42.36 11.63
CA SER A 587 -1.05 -42.58 10.33
C SER A 587 -2.54 -42.24 10.33
N GLY A 588 -3.00 -41.57 9.27
CA GLY A 588 -4.39 -41.11 9.17
C GLY A 588 -4.78 -40.12 10.28
N ALA A 589 -3.81 -39.37 10.81
CA ALA A 589 -4.04 -38.36 11.84
C ALA A 589 -4.98 -37.24 11.35
N LEU A 590 -4.94 -36.94 10.04
CA LEU A 590 -5.65 -35.83 9.44
C LEU A 590 -6.82 -36.32 8.56
N PRO A 591 -7.96 -35.61 8.55
CA PRO A 591 -9.12 -35.97 7.73
C PRO A 591 -8.89 -35.74 6.23
N SER A 592 -7.98 -34.84 5.86
CA SER A 592 -7.52 -34.60 4.49
C SER A 592 -6.02 -34.33 4.43
N GLN A 593 -5.49 -34.16 3.22
CA GLN A 593 -4.19 -33.53 3.04
C GLN A 593 -4.24 -32.16 3.70
N ALA A 594 -3.24 -31.86 4.50
CA ALA A 594 -3.05 -30.53 5.06
C ALA A 594 -1.94 -29.81 4.32
N ALA A 595 -1.72 -28.57 4.68
CA ALA A 595 -0.52 -27.86 4.28
C ALA A 595 -0.25 -26.74 5.29
N GLY A 596 1.03 -26.51 5.54
CA GLY A 596 1.46 -25.56 6.55
C GLY A 596 1.31 -25.98 7.97
N MET A 597 2.30 -25.64 8.79
CA MET A 597 2.20 -25.89 10.21
C MET A 597 2.86 -24.80 11.05
N ALA A 598 2.23 -24.42 12.16
CA ALA A 598 2.92 -23.59 13.14
C ALA A 598 2.39 -23.72 14.56
N PHE A 599 3.31 -23.67 15.53
CA PHE A 599 3.04 -23.72 16.96
C PHE A 599 2.95 -22.39 17.68
N SER A 600 1.79 -22.08 18.25
CA SER A 600 1.70 -21.01 19.25
C SER A 600 2.67 -21.24 20.42
N ALA A 601 3.00 -20.15 21.12
CA ALA A 601 3.84 -20.21 22.31
C ALA A 601 3.26 -21.11 23.43
N SER A 602 1.94 -21.32 23.44
CA SER A 602 1.25 -22.20 24.40
C SER A 602 1.23 -23.68 24.00
N GLY A 603 1.80 -24.05 22.85
CA GLY A 603 1.89 -25.45 22.39
C GLY A 603 0.73 -25.91 21.51
N VAL A 604 -0.14 -25.00 21.06
CA VAL A 604 -1.17 -25.32 20.06
C VAL A 604 -0.59 -25.21 18.65
N LEU A 605 -0.60 -26.33 17.92
CA LEU A 605 -0.27 -26.45 16.50
C LEU A 605 -1.47 -26.06 15.64
N PHE A 606 -1.27 -25.22 14.64
CA PHE A 606 -2.25 -24.90 13.60
C PHE A 606 -1.79 -25.43 12.25
N PHE A 607 -2.73 -25.91 11.44
CA PHE A 607 -2.50 -26.38 10.08
C PHE A 607 -3.73 -26.20 9.19
N GLY A 608 -3.53 -26.01 7.89
CA GLY A 608 -4.61 -25.82 6.93
C GLY A 608 -5.05 -27.15 6.33
N LEU A 609 -6.33 -27.50 6.43
CA LEU A 609 -6.93 -28.67 5.78
C LEU A 609 -7.39 -28.29 4.37
N ILE A 610 -6.89 -29.02 3.37
CA ILE A 610 -7.06 -28.67 1.96
C ILE A 610 -8.49 -28.98 1.51
N GLN A 611 -9.03 -30.16 1.83
CA GLN A 611 -10.30 -30.62 1.29
C GLN A 611 -11.50 -29.96 2.00
N GLU A 612 -11.40 -29.74 3.31
CA GLU A 612 -12.43 -29.09 4.12
C GLU A 612 -12.42 -27.57 4.00
N HIS A 613 -11.40 -27.00 3.35
CA HIS A 613 -11.20 -25.55 3.23
C HIS A 613 -11.18 -24.86 4.60
N ALA A 614 -10.46 -25.47 5.54
CA ALA A 614 -10.54 -25.12 6.94
C ALA A 614 -9.17 -25.00 7.59
N ILE A 615 -9.11 -24.26 8.70
CA ILE A 615 -7.95 -24.25 9.59
C ILE A 615 -8.27 -25.16 10.76
N ALA A 616 -7.36 -26.08 11.07
CA ALA A 616 -7.47 -26.95 12.22
C ALA A 616 -6.37 -26.65 13.24
N CYS A 617 -6.66 -26.99 14.49
CA CYS A 617 -5.72 -26.90 15.59
C CYS A 617 -5.57 -28.25 16.31
N TRP A 618 -4.43 -28.42 16.99
CA TRP A 618 -4.14 -29.51 17.90
C TRP A 618 -3.26 -29.03 19.05
N ASP A 619 -3.59 -29.40 20.29
CA ASP A 619 -2.77 -29.10 21.47
C ASP A 619 -1.74 -30.19 21.70
N MET A 620 -0.44 -29.83 21.73
CA MET A 620 0.66 -30.77 21.89
C MET A 620 0.66 -31.58 23.20
N HIS A 621 -0.12 -31.14 24.19
CA HIS A 621 -0.28 -31.84 25.46
C HIS A 621 -1.33 -32.97 25.39
N LYS A 622 -2.00 -33.15 24.25
CA LYS A 622 -3.02 -34.19 24.03
C LYS A 622 -2.50 -35.20 22.99
N PRO A 623 -2.92 -36.48 23.03
CA PRO A 623 -2.59 -37.42 21.98
C PRO A 623 -3.04 -36.91 20.60
N ILE A 624 -2.20 -37.07 19.57
CA ILE A 624 -2.59 -36.78 18.18
C ILE A 624 -3.62 -37.84 17.78
N ALA A 625 -4.89 -37.46 17.77
CA ALA A 625 -6.01 -38.30 17.37
C ALA A 625 -7.11 -37.42 16.77
N PRO A 626 -7.92 -37.92 15.83
CA PRO A 626 -8.96 -37.13 15.16
C PRO A 626 -9.90 -36.40 16.14
N GLU A 627 -10.23 -36.99 17.29
CA GLU A 627 -11.06 -36.38 18.33
C GLU A 627 -10.44 -35.16 19.03
N ASN A 628 -9.11 -35.02 18.99
CA ASN A 628 -8.37 -33.90 19.57
C ASN A 628 -7.99 -32.84 18.53
N ILE A 629 -8.40 -33.02 17.28
CA ILE A 629 -8.17 -32.09 16.18
C ILE A 629 -9.50 -31.40 15.87
N VAL A 630 -9.52 -30.07 15.96
CA VAL A 630 -10.75 -29.28 15.77
C VAL A 630 -10.53 -28.27 14.66
N SER A 631 -11.52 -28.13 13.79
CA SER A 631 -11.58 -27.04 12.82
C SER A 631 -12.00 -25.75 13.54
N THR A 632 -11.13 -24.73 13.52
CA THR A 632 -11.35 -23.43 14.20
C THR A 632 -11.96 -22.38 13.28
N ILE A 633 -11.91 -22.61 11.97
CA ILE A 633 -12.57 -21.77 10.96
C ILE A 633 -13.23 -22.70 9.95
N SER A 634 -14.56 -22.71 9.93
CA SER A 634 -15.36 -23.38 8.90
C SER A 634 -16.57 -22.52 8.54
N GLN A 635 -16.67 -22.12 7.26
CA GLN A 635 -17.81 -21.48 6.58
C GLN A 635 -18.06 -19.97 6.82
N ASP A 636 -17.83 -19.17 5.77
CA ASP A 636 -18.85 -18.33 5.07
C ASP A 636 -18.20 -17.57 3.90
N ALA A 637 -18.57 -17.75 2.62
CA ALA A 637 -18.00 -17.06 1.43
C ALA A 637 -16.44 -17.07 1.22
N PHE A 638 -15.67 -17.59 2.17
CA PHE A 638 -14.20 -17.68 2.20
C PHE A 638 -13.63 -18.92 1.47
N THR A 639 -14.49 -19.75 0.86
CA THR A 639 -14.25 -21.18 0.57
C THR A 639 -13.71 -21.53 -0.83
N GLN A 640 -13.11 -20.58 -1.56
CA GLN A 640 -12.44 -20.88 -2.86
C GLN A 640 -10.90 -20.80 -2.81
N PHE A 641 -10.33 -20.43 -1.66
CA PHE A 641 -8.89 -20.26 -1.46
C PHE A 641 -8.35 -21.34 -0.54
N HIS A 642 -7.25 -21.95 -0.94
CA HIS A 642 -6.66 -23.08 -0.23
C HIS A 642 -5.50 -22.62 0.64
N TYR A 643 -5.37 -23.27 1.79
CA TYR A 643 -4.44 -22.93 2.86
C TYR A 643 -3.18 -23.78 2.71
N PHE A 644 -2.24 -23.38 1.85
CA PHE A 644 -1.05 -24.20 1.57
C PHE A 644 0.20 -24.00 2.45
N LEU A 645 0.29 -23.07 3.41
CA LEU A 645 1.36 -23.13 4.43
C LEU A 645 1.17 -22.21 5.67
N ILE A 646 1.66 -22.64 6.84
CA ILE A 646 1.57 -22.02 8.17
C ILE A 646 3.01 -21.96 8.73
N SER A 647 3.48 -20.83 9.30
CA SER A 647 4.77 -20.67 10.03
C SER A 647 4.85 -19.40 10.90
N ILE A 648 5.18 -19.57 12.19
CA ILE A 648 5.21 -18.54 13.24
C ILE A 648 6.51 -17.76 13.28
N ALA A 649 6.38 -16.44 13.38
CA ALA A 649 7.46 -15.55 13.81
C ALA A 649 7.17 -15.14 15.26
N SER A 650 7.88 -15.75 16.20
CA SER A 650 7.99 -15.20 17.56
C SER A 650 9.05 -14.12 17.57
N ASN A 651 8.62 -12.92 17.97
CA ASN A 651 9.38 -11.67 18.11
C ASN A 651 9.81 -11.02 16.80
N THR A 652 9.52 -9.70 16.75
CA THR A 652 10.12 -8.61 15.95
C THR A 652 10.48 -8.91 14.47
N ILE A 653 9.94 -8.19 13.47
CA ILE A 653 10.39 -6.85 13.07
C ILE A 653 9.51 -6.29 11.92
N GLU A 654 9.28 -4.97 11.94
CA GLU A 654 9.16 -4.10 10.76
C GLU A 654 10.55 -3.88 10.15
N THR A 655 10.90 -4.49 9.01
CA THR A 655 12.03 -4.02 8.18
C THR A 655 11.78 -4.33 6.71
N ASN A 656 11.99 -3.36 5.81
CA ASN A 656 13.29 -2.82 5.42
C ASN A 656 14.27 -3.93 5.02
N ILE A 657 13.89 -4.80 4.11
CA ILE A 657 14.86 -5.28 3.13
C ILE A 657 14.32 -4.89 1.78
N MET A 658 14.92 -3.83 1.24
CA MET A 658 15.14 -3.53 -0.19
C MET A 658 15.40 -2.02 -0.30
N ASN A 659 16.55 -1.58 0.23
CA ASN A 659 17.31 -0.54 -0.45
C ASN A 659 18.75 -1.05 -0.62
N GLU A 660 19.23 -0.94 -1.85
CA GLU A 660 20.41 -1.61 -2.35
C GLU A 660 21.71 -1.13 -1.68
N SER A 661 22.36 -2.04 -0.96
CA SER A 661 23.83 -2.07 -0.89
C SER A 661 24.37 -3.47 -0.56
N ALA A 662 23.81 -4.51 -1.20
CA ALA A 662 24.39 -5.86 -1.22
C ALA A 662 24.16 -6.64 -2.54
N THR A 663 23.71 -5.98 -3.61
CA THR A 663 23.34 -6.60 -4.90
C THR A 663 24.36 -6.42 -6.03
N GLN A 664 25.54 -5.83 -5.78
CA GLN A 664 26.64 -5.84 -6.76
C GLN A 664 27.36 -7.21 -6.91
N GLY A 665 26.67 -8.33 -6.66
CA GLY A 665 27.25 -9.67 -6.81
C GLY A 665 26.28 -10.85 -6.97
N PHE A 666 24.98 -10.64 -7.16
CA PHE A 666 23.98 -11.73 -7.18
C PHE A 666 23.13 -11.84 -8.44
N LEU A 667 23.44 -11.10 -9.50
CA LEU A 667 22.83 -11.29 -10.82
C LEU A 667 23.47 -12.49 -11.53
N HIS A 668 22.99 -13.69 -11.24
CA HIS A 668 22.86 -14.79 -12.20
C HIS A 668 22.13 -15.92 -11.50
N CYS A 669 20.95 -16.27 -12.03
CA CYS A 669 20.06 -17.40 -11.69
C CYS A 669 18.73 -17.00 -11.04
N GLY A 670 17.81 -16.39 -11.81
CA GLY A 670 16.46 -16.05 -11.33
C GLY A 670 15.44 -17.14 -11.64
N SER A 671 14.66 -17.60 -10.67
CA SER A 671 13.81 -18.78 -10.85
C SER A 671 12.30 -18.61 -10.80
N HIS A 672 11.63 -19.22 -11.79
CA HIS A 672 10.21 -19.56 -11.76
C HIS A 672 10.01 -21.01 -11.31
N SER A 673 9.71 -21.33 -10.05
CA SER A 673 9.01 -22.59 -9.74
C SER A 673 8.33 -22.64 -8.36
N ASN A 674 7.06 -23.04 -8.42
CA ASN A 674 6.13 -23.60 -7.44
C ASN A 674 5.83 -22.86 -6.11
N ASN A 675 4.57 -22.39 -6.06
CA ASN A 675 3.91 -21.56 -5.06
C ASN A 675 3.49 -22.31 -3.80
N LEU A 676 3.85 -21.85 -2.60
CA LEU A 676 3.04 -22.11 -1.40
C LEU A 676 3.06 -20.91 -0.42
N ILE A 677 2.11 -20.96 0.52
CA ILE A 677 1.54 -19.88 1.35
C ILE A 677 2.28 -19.73 2.70
N ARG A 678 1.94 -18.81 3.63
CA ARG A 678 2.61 -18.64 4.94
C ARG A 678 1.63 -18.19 6.04
N VAL A 679 1.76 -18.65 7.30
CA VAL A 679 0.93 -18.17 8.45
C VAL A 679 1.72 -17.81 9.70
N MET A 680 1.77 -16.55 10.11
CA MET A 680 2.51 -16.08 11.29
C MET A 680 1.62 -15.93 12.53
N ILE A 681 2.01 -16.46 13.69
CA ILE A 681 1.41 -16.07 14.99
C ILE A 681 2.29 -15.00 15.62
N PHE A 682 1.77 -13.78 15.76
CA PHE A 682 2.49 -12.62 16.28
C PHE A 682 1.70 -12.00 17.43
N HIS A 683 2.27 -11.92 18.64
CA HIS A 683 1.63 -11.23 19.78
C HIS A 683 0.17 -11.65 20.08
N GLY A 684 -0.14 -12.93 19.92
CA GLY A 684 -1.52 -13.44 20.07
C GLY A 684 -2.42 -13.18 18.86
N GLU A 685 -1.87 -12.87 17.68
CA GLU A 685 -2.56 -12.83 16.39
C GLU A 685 -2.07 -13.92 15.46
N PHE A 686 -2.96 -14.79 15.00
CA PHE A 686 -2.77 -15.74 13.92
C PHE A 686 -2.97 -15.06 12.55
N ARG A 687 -1.97 -15.09 11.67
CA ARG A 687 -2.01 -14.46 10.32
C ARG A 687 -1.81 -15.50 9.26
N ILE A 688 -2.67 -15.68 8.27
CA ILE A 688 -2.60 -16.73 7.24
C ILE A 688 -2.61 -16.16 5.82
N ALA A 689 -1.66 -16.54 4.96
CA ALA A 689 -1.79 -16.33 3.52
C ALA A 689 -2.66 -17.45 2.90
N THR A 690 -3.23 -17.25 1.73
CA THR A 690 -3.92 -18.28 0.94
C THR A 690 -3.76 -18.01 -0.55
N ASN A 691 -4.09 -19.00 -1.39
CA ASN A 691 -3.95 -18.94 -2.84
C ASN A 691 -4.95 -19.89 -3.52
N ARG A 692 -5.08 -19.79 -4.84
CA ARG A 692 -5.86 -20.71 -5.68
C ARG A 692 -4.97 -21.67 -6.46
N TYR A 693 -4.05 -22.37 -5.77
CA TYR A 693 -3.09 -23.26 -6.42
C TYR A 693 -3.74 -24.28 -7.37
N GLN A 694 -4.92 -24.81 -7.04
CA GLN A 694 -5.65 -25.73 -7.92
C GLN A 694 -5.87 -25.17 -9.33
N LYS A 695 -6.10 -23.85 -9.44
CA LYS A 695 -6.35 -23.19 -10.73
C LYS A 695 -5.04 -23.00 -11.50
N ILE A 696 -3.93 -22.86 -10.79
CA ILE A 696 -2.57 -22.79 -11.35
C ILE A 696 -2.17 -24.18 -11.85
N ALA A 697 -2.32 -25.21 -11.02
CA ALA A 697 -1.96 -26.59 -11.36
C ALA A 697 -2.74 -27.14 -12.57
N LEU A 698 -3.98 -26.68 -12.73
CA LEU A 698 -4.85 -27.06 -13.85
C LEU A 698 -4.77 -26.10 -15.06
N ASP A 699 -3.94 -25.07 -14.98
CA ASP A 699 -3.81 -24.03 -16.02
C ASP A 699 -5.16 -23.38 -16.41
N VAL A 700 -6.05 -23.23 -15.44
CA VAL A 700 -7.37 -22.59 -15.57
C VAL A 700 -7.49 -21.36 -14.67
N GLN A 701 -6.35 -20.79 -14.27
CA GLN A 701 -6.30 -19.59 -13.45
C GLN A 701 -6.91 -18.41 -14.18
N ASN A 702 -7.95 -17.85 -13.59
CA ASN A 702 -8.51 -16.57 -14.00
C ASN A 702 -7.84 -15.46 -13.21
N PHE A 703 -7.05 -14.63 -13.86
CA PHE A 703 -6.27 -13.58 -13.20
C PHE A 703 -7.10 -12.36 -12.79
N ASN A 704 -8.35 -12.30 -13.22
CA ASN A 704 -9.31 -11.33 -12.71
C ASN A 704 -9.98 -11.78 -11.41
N ASP A 705 -9.88 -13.06 -11.06
CA ASP A 705 -10.28 -13.50 -9.74
C ASP A 705 -9.18 -13.13 -8.74
N VAL A 706 -9.57 -12.87 -7.49
CA VAL A 706 -8.60 -12.85 -6.40
C VAL A 706 -7.95 -14.24 -6.36
N ASN A 707 -6.63 -14.31 -6.47
CA ASN A 707 -5.89 -15.59 -6.54
C ASN A 707 -5.01 -15.85 -5.32
N PHE A 708 -4.79 -14.82 -4.49
CA PHE A 708 -4.00 -14.84 -3.26
C PHE A 708 -4.72 -14.02 -2.20
N ARG A 709 -4.57 -14.35 -0.92
CA ARG A 709 -5.02 -13.51 0.21
C ARG A 709 -3.99 -13.58 1.33
N VAL A 710 -3.93 -12.58 2.20
CA VAL A 710 -3.39 -12.74 3.56
C VAL A 710 -4.45 -12.30 4.54
N MET A 711 -4.56 -12.97 5.67
CA MET A 711 -5.60 -12.77 6.66
C MET A 711 -4.99 -12.77 8.04
N SER A 712 -5.66 -12.19 9.01
CA SER A 712 -5.24 -12.21 10.41
C SER A 712 -6.44 -12.30 11.33
N ARG A 713 -6.25 -12.93 12.48
CA ARG A 713 -7.25 -13.09 13.55
C ARG A 713 -6.56 -13.30 14.89
N ARG A 714 -7.19 -12.92 16.00
CA ARG A 714 -6.62 -13.18 17.33
C ARG A 714 -6.57 -14.67 17.62
N LEU A 715 -5.43 -15.13 18.11
CA LEU A 715 -5.17 -16.51 18.47
C LEU A 715 -6.17 -17.01 19.52
N ASP A 716 -6.41 -16.22 20.58
CA ASP A 716 -7.34 -16.58 21.64
C ASP A 716 -8.77 -16.77 21.11
N SER A 717 -9.17 -16.00 20.09
CA SER A 717 -10.50 -16.15 19.47
C SER A 717 -10.64 -17.44 18.65
N LEU A 718 -9.52 -18.00 18.18
CA LEU A 718 -9.51 -19.27 17.44
C LEU A 718 -9.47 -20.49 18.37
N ILE A 719 -8.89 -20.33 19.56
CA ILE A 719 -8.67 -21.44 20.50
C ILE A 719 -9.82 -21.54 21.51
N ARG A 720 -10.34 -20.41 22.00
CA ARG A 720 -11.29 -20.36 23.12
C ARG A 720 -12.54 -21.21 22.85
N GLY A 721 -12.85 -22.12 23.77
CA GLY A 721 -14.04 -22.98 23.67
C GLY A 721 -13.91 -24.13 22.67
N THR A 722 -12.73 -24.34 22.07
CA THR A 722 -12.42 -25.50 21.23
C THR A 722 -11.67 -26.58 22.03
N SER A 723 -11.54 -27.79 21.50
CA SER A 723 -10.71 -28.84 22.12
C SER A 723 -9.21 -28.51 22.11
N CYS A 724 -8.77 -27.42 21.49
CA CYS A 724 -7.39 -26.95 21.52
C CYS A 724 -7.14 -25.95 22.67
N ASP A 725 -8.18 -25.57 23.40
CA ASP A 725 -8.07 -24.73 24.59
C ASP A 725 -7.35 -25.49 25.71
N SER A 726 -6.17 -24.99 26.08
CA SER A 726 -5.35 -25.56 27.15
C SER A 726 -5.79 -25.08 28.54
N GLN A 727 -6.71 -24.10 28.63
CA GLN A 727 -7.19 -23.53 29.90
C GLN A 727 -8.59 -24.06 30.31
N SER A 728 -8.72 -25.37 30.51
CA SER A 728 -9.73 -25.85 31.46
C SER A 728 -9.15 -25.77 32.89
N ASN A 729 -9.08 -24.58 33.48
CA ASN A 729 -9.16 -24.34 34.94
C ASN A 729 -8.95 -22.86 35.32
N LEU A 730 -10.02 -22.27 35.88
CA LEU A 730 -10.02 -21.23 36.91
C LEU A 730 -9.26 -19.91 36.62
N GLU A 731 -9.73 -19.10 35.66
CA GLU A 731 -9.70 -17.62 35.74
C GLU A 731 -10.51 -16.98 34.57
N HIS A 732 -11.79 -17.35 34.44
CA HIS A 732 -12.69 -16.73 33.45
C HIS A 732 -13.72 -15.83 34.14
N LEU A 733 -13.43 -14.53 34.22
CA LEU A 733 -14.45 -13.49 34.32
C LEU A 733 -13.97 -12.26 33.53
N PHE A 734 -14.80 -11.85 32.56
CA PHE A 734 -14.70 -10.67 31.69
C PHE A 734 -13.83 -10.80 30.43
N ARG A 735 -14.47 -11.08 29.28
CA ARG A 735 -14.37 -10.30 28.01
C ARG A 735 -14.92 -11.12 26.84
N ASP A 736 -16.08 -10.69 26.35
CA ASP A 736 -16.56 -10.97 24.99
C ASP A 736 -16.12 -9.81 24.08
N ALA A 737 -15.50 -10.13 22.95
CA ALA A 737 -15.19 -9.19 21.87
C ALA A 737 -15.29 -9.91 20.52
N GLU A 738 -16.05 -9.32 19.62
CA GLU A 738 -16.40 -9.81 18.28
C GLU A 738 -15.20 -9.79 17.29
N ASP A 739 -15.26 -10.73 16.35
CA ASP A 739 -14.24 -11.04 15.34
C ASP A 739 -14.12 -10.02 14.20
N THR A 740 -12.92 -9.86 13.64
CA THR A 740 -12.64 -9.08 12.41
C THR A 740 -11.64 -9.83 11.52
N ILE A 741 -11.91 -9.92 10.21
CA ILE A 741 -11.12 -10.62 9.18
C ILE A 741 -10.55 -9.57 8.21
N TRP A 742 -9.23 -9.59 7.99
CA TRP A 742 -8.53 -8.74 7.00
C TRP A 742 -8.21 -9.54 5.72
N ASP A 743 -8.34 -8.95 4.52
CA ASP A 743 -7.98 -9.57 3.22
C ASP A 743 -6.86 -8.75 2.53
N TYR A 744 -5.64 -9.30 2.49
CA TYR A 744 -4.38 -8.70 2.01
C TYR A 744 -3.97 -9.21 0.60
N SER A 745 -4.93 -9.48 -0.27
CA SER A 745 -4.68 -10.00 -1.62
C SER A 745 -3.79 -9.13 -2.54
N HIS A 746 -3.52 -7.87 -2.19
CA HIS A 746 -2.90 -6.90 -3.11
C HIS A 746 -1.39 -6.64 -2.97
N TYR A 747 -0.69 -7.28 -2.03
CA TYR A 747 0.70 -6.92 -1.70
C TYR A 747 1.81 -7.67 -2.46
N LEU A 748 1.46 -8.55 -3.40
CA LEU A 748 2.41 -9.57 -3.86
C LEU A 748 2.72 -9.54 -5.37
N TRP A 749 2.17 -8.62 -6.17
CA TRP A 749 2.34 -8.67 -7.64
C TRP A 749 3.63 -8.03 -8.21
N ASN A 750 4.42 -7.25 -7.45
CA ASN A 750 5.51 -6.44 -8.02
C ASN A 750 6.92 -7.07 -8.04
N LEU A 751 7.06 -8.41 -7.94
CA LEU A 751 8.39 -9.06 -7.88
C LEU A 751 8.75 -9.96 -9.06
N ALA A 752 7.96 -10.02 -10.13
CA ALA A 752 8.15 -11.01 -11.20
C ALA A 752 8.54 -10.50 -12.60
N ASN A 753 8.73 -9.20 -12.82
CA ASN A 753 9.09 -8.67 -14.15
C ASN A 753 10.27 -7.69 -14.10
N ALA A 754 11.48 -8.21 -14.00
CA ALA A 754 12.71 -7.45 -14.23
C ALA A 754 13.79 -8.34 -14.86
N GLU A 755 13.63 -8.71 -16.12
CA GLU A 755 14.75 -9.05 -17.00
C GLU A 755 14.46 -8.47 -18.40
N GLU A 756 15.01 -7.29 -18.69
CA GLU A 756 15.54 -6.98 -20.02
C GLU A 756 16.41 -5.70 -19.97
N TYR A 757 17.54 -5.77 -20.67
CA TYR A 757 18.57 -4.74 -20.93
C TYR A 757 19.89 -4.82 -20.14
N ASN A 758 20.73 -5.74 -20.64
CA ASN A 758 22.19 -5.56 -20.70
C ASN A 758 22.53 -4.63 -21.87
N GLN A 759 22.95 -3.38 -21.59
CA GLN A 759 24.03 -2.65 -22.28
C GLN A 759 24.41 -1.38 -21.53
#